data_AF-A0A2R4C7E7-F1
#
_entry.id   AF-A0A2R4C7E7-F1
#
_cell.length_a   1.000
_cell.length_b   1.000
_cell.length_c   1.000
_cell.angle_alpha   90.00
_cell.angle_beta   90.00
_cell.angle_gamma   90.00
#
_symmetry.space_group_name_H-M   'P 1'
#
loop_
_entity.id
_entity.type
_entity.pdbx_description
1 polymer ?
#
loop_
_entity_poly.entity_id
_entity_poly.type
_entity_poly.pdbx_seq_one_letter_code
_entity_poly.pdbx_strand_id
1 'polypeptide(L)'
;MGAYARLFVPISVLIVAVVAVRYTLLVDSEATLARHQLVLESRQVTQGLTEAVTPLVLADDRRAIAALMQRAADVNAAVARIRWLDDRGALVATRLPESPAYPGWFARVTGLGPLTYTVPIGPAGARMELWFSATPALNVVWRAMGRQALVTCLNVFLVYFLLGLLIYATRRMLRRVGRATQAFRDGQYHVRLPVRGFPEAQAVAITFNDMAARIQELMQTLQSEKERSEVTLASIGDAVIVTDPCGRVESMNETAQTLTGYAPAEARGLELHEVFTLANNFGQHTLMKTLAAVQAGGPVVKAKDQNLRHRDGRRFNVEYTAAPIRKAGGGLHGTVLVFRDVSETRQLIQQMSWRSYHDVLTGLPNRAALAGRFDQEIARAQAGGALLAVCLFDLDHFRQVNDSGGHALGDEVLKQVASRLHDFAGNDHYVARLGGDEFVLLLRDHGDRAGVERTLERLMLALTRPYLAGSRTVPLTASVGVAVYKGSDVSADHLLRHADQALYQAKVQGRRKVHFFDADLDEQVRTHHNRRTEVREALLAGQLVPFYQPKVDMRHGRVVGMEALLRWRHPARGLLGPGEFLPAVEHTDLIADIGEWVLRQALEQLAEWCAAGRMWGVSVNIAARHFQRADFVQQLRAILEEYPAVPPRLLELEILESSALHDVNHVRCIMQECQAMGIRFALDDFGTGYSSMAYLKRLPADVLKVDQSFVRNMLVDRDDLHLVSAVVGLARAFNRSVIAEGVETAAHGALLIRLGCDLAQGYGIARPMPAEDVLDWAAGFVKAPAWEDASLLGPLTDLRGDLRSFNLDVNLSTPA
;
A
#
# COMPACT_ATOMS: atom_id res chain seq x y z
N MET A 1 -30.87 -12.65 25.63
CA MET A 1 -30.35 -12.28 24.30
C MET A 1 -29.39 -11.11 24.44
N GLY A 2 -28.11 -11.29 24.10
CA GLY A 2 -27.07 -10.27 24.32
C GLY A 2 -27.25 -9.03 23.44
N ALA A 3 -26.66 -7.89 23.86
CA ALA A 3 -26.71 -6.59 23.19
C ALA A 3 -26.50 -6.66 21.66
N TYR A 4 -25.68 -7.59 21.19
CA TYR A 4 -25.43 -7.83 19.77
C TYR A 4 -26.67 -8.23 18.95
N ALA A 5 -27.60 -9.02 19.52
CA ALA A 5 -28.84 -9.38 18.83
C ALA A 5 -29.77 -8.17 18.63
N ARG A 6 -29.67 -7.16 19.50
CA ARG A 6 -30.44 -5.91 19.39
C ARG A 6 -29.93 -4.98 18.30
N LEU A 7 -28.68 -5.15 17.85
CA LEU A 7 -28.09 -4.34 16.77
C LEU A 7 -28.42 -4.88 15.37
N PHE A 8 -28.58 -6.20 15.22
CA PHE A 8 -28.87 -6.81 13.92
C PHE A 8 -30.24 -6.41 13.38
N VAL A 9 -31.27 -6.44 14.22
CA VAL A 9 -32.64 -6.13 13.79
C VAL A 9 -32.75 -4.73 13.16
N PRO A 10 -32.30 -3.63 13.77
CA PRO A 10 -32.39 -2.30 13.16
C PRO A 10 -31.51 -2.17 11.92
N ILE A 11 -30.32 -2.78 11.87
CA ILE A 11 -29.45 -2.76 10.69
C ILE A 11 -30.11 -3.51 9.53
N SER A 12 -30.70 -4.67 9.80
CA SER A 12 -31.44 -5.43 8.79
C SER A 12 -32.65 -4.68 8.26
N VAL A 13 -33.43 -4.05 9.15
CA VAL A 13 -34.57 -3.22 8.76
C VAL A 13 -34.12 -2.04 7.90
N LEU A 14 -33.02 -1.36 8.27
CA LEU A 14 -32.46 -0.25 7.51
C LEU A 14 -31.96 -0.71 6.12
N ILE A 15 -31.24 -1.82 6.04
CA ILE A 15 -30.77 -2.38 4.76
C ILE A 15 -31.96 -2.69 3.86
N VAL A 16 -33.00 -3.35 4.39
CA VAL A 16 -34.21 -3.67 3.61
C VAL A 16 -34.90 -2.38 3.14
N ALA A 17 -35.03 -1.37 3.99
CA ALA A 17 -35.63 -0.09 3.63
C ALA A 17 -34.83 0.64 2.54
N VAL A 18 -33.50 0.73 2.70
CA VAL A 18 -32.62 1.38 1.72
C VAL A 18 -32.62 0.64 0.39
N VAL A 19 -32.57 -0.69 0.41
CA VAL A 19 -32.67 -1.51 -0.81
C VAL A 19 -34.03 -1.29 -1.48
N ALA A 20 -35.13 -1.30 -0.73
CA ALA A 20 -36.46 -1.05 -1.29
C ALA A 20 -36.57 0.34 -1.95
N VAL A 21 -36.09 1.40 -1.28
CA VAL A 21 -36.06 2.77 -1.83
C VAL A 21 -35.15 2.83 -3.07
N ARG A 22 -33.96 2.23 -3.00
CA ARG A 22 -33.03 2.22 -4.14
C ARG A 22 -33.64 1.54 -5.37
N TYR A 23 -34.32 0.41 -5.18
CA TYR A 23 -34.93 -0.31 -6.30
C TYR A 23 -36.16 0.38 -6.87
N THR A 24 -36.97 1.02 -6.02
CA THR A 24 -38.10 1.83 -6.51
C THR A 24 -37.61 3.01 -7.35
N LEU A 25 -36.57 3.73 -6.90
CA LEU A 25 -35.94 4.79 -7.67
C LEU A 25 -35.27 4.29 -8.94
N LEU A 26 -34.57 3.15 -8.88
CA LEU A 26 -33.91 2.55 -10.05
C LEU A 26 -34.92 2.13 -11.13
N VAL A 27 -36.03 1.50 -10.73
CA VAL A 27 -37.11 1.13 -11.66
C VAL A 27 -37.66 2.38 -12.32
N ASP A 28 -37.94 3.42 -11.54
CA ASP A 28 -38.51 4.67 -12.04
C ASP A 28 -37.56 5.40 -12.99
N SER A 29 -36.26 5.49 -12.65
CA SER A 29 -35.25 6.13 -13.48
C SER A 29 -35.02 5.41 -14.79
N GLU A 30 -34.86 4.07 -14.75
CA GLU A 30 -34.62 3.27 -15.94
C GLU A 30 -35.88 3.18 -16.81
N ALA A 31 -37.07 3.10 -16.20
CA ALA A 31 -38.33 3.14 -16.94
C ALA A 31 -38.55 4.49 -17.62
N THR A 32 -38.23 5.60 -16.94
CA THR A 32 -38.32 6.96 -17.49
C THR A 32 -37.35 7.15 -18.65
N LEU A 33 -36.10 6.72 -18.49
CA LEU A 33 -35.09 6.76 -19.55
C LEU A 33 -35.53 5.94 -20.76
N ALA A 34 -35.96 4.70 -20.53
CA ALA A 34 -36.46 3.81 -21.58
C ALA A 34 -37.71 4.38 -22.27
N ARG A 35 -38.59 5.08 -21.53
CA ARG A 35 -39.76 5.78 -22.10
C ARG A 35 -39.32 6.92 -23.01
N HIS A 36 -38.40 7.77 -22.56
CA HIS A 36 -37.88 8.88 -23.37
C HIS A 36 -37.20 8.36 -24.64
N GLN A 37 -36.39 7.32 -24.52
CA GLN A 37 -35.72 6.71 -25.66
C GLN A 37 -36.74 6.10 -26.64
N LEU A 38 -37.73 5.36 -26.15
CA LEU A 38 -38.80 4.81 -26.99
C LEU A 38 -39.59 5.92 -27.71
N VAL A 39 -39.87 7.04 -27.04
CA VAL A 39 -40.55 8.20 -27.65
C VAL A 39 -39.68 8.89 -28.70
N LEU A 40 -38.38 9.07 -28.43
CA LEU A 40 -37.46 9.70 -29.38
C LEU A 40 -37.22 8.81 -30.61
N GLU A 41 -36.93 7.53 -30.41
CA GLU A 41 -36.75 6.57 -31.49
C GLU A 41 -38.03 6.46 -32.33
N SER A 42 -39.19 6.36 -31.69
CA SER A 42 -40.47 6.31 -32.43
C SER A 42 -40.75 7.59 -33.22
N ARG A 43 -40.43 8.78 -32.68
CA ARG A 43 -40.56 10.05 -33.42
C ARG A 43 -39.58 10.15 -34.58
N GLN A 44 -38.31 9.79 -34.39
CA GLN A 44 -37.30 9.82 -35.44
C GLN A 44 -37.66 8.86 -36.58
N VAL A 45 -38.08 7.64 -36.23
CA VAL A 45 -38.52 6.64 -37.23
C VAL A 45 -39.77 7.14 -37.94
N THR A 46 -40.73 7.73 -37.22
CA THR A 46 -41.96 8.29 -37.82
C THR A 46 -41.65 9.45 -38.77
N GLN A 47 -40.79 10.40 -38.38
CA GLN A 47 -40.39 11.54 -39.21
C GLN A 47 -39.58 11.10 -40.43
N GLY A 48 -38.53 10.30 -40.23
CA GLY A 48 -37.70 9.82 -41.32
C GLY A 48 -38.48 8.95 -42.31
N LEU A 49 -39.41 8.13 -41.83
CA LEU A 49 -40.28 7.37 -42.72
C LEU A 49 -41.28 8.28 -43.45
N THR A 50 -41.82 9.30 -42.79
CA THR A 50 -42.71 10.27 -43.42
C THR A 50 -42.00 11.02 -44.54
N GLU A 51 -40.80 11.53 -44.30
CA GLU A 51 -39.97 12.23 -45.29
C GLU A 51 -39.60 11.33 -46.47
N ALA A 52 -39.28 10.06 -46.20
CA ALA A 52 -38.90 9.11 -47.24
C ALA A 52 -40.11 8.60 -48.06
N VAL A 53 -41.29 8.48 -47.45
CA VAL A 53 -42.52 8.02 -48.12
C VAL A 53 -43.18 9.14 -48.92
N THR A 54 -43.10 10.41 -48.47
CA THR A 54 -43.72 11.57 -49.14
C THR A 54 -43.41 11.69 -50.64
N PRO A 55 -42.15 11.66 -51.11
CA PRO A 55 -41.84 11.74 -52.53
C PRO A 55 -42.34 10.53 -53.32
N LEU A 56 -42.38 9.35 -52.69
CA LEU A 56 -42.89 8.12 -53.32
C LEU A 56 -44.42 8.14 -53.49
N VAL A 57 -45.12 8.78 -52.55
CA VAL A 57 -46.57 9.00 -52.64
C VAL A 57 -46.90 10.01 -53.74
N LEU A 58 -46.09 11.05 -53.92
CA LEU A 58 -46.23 12.01 -55.03
C LEU A 58 -45.93 11.38 -56.40
N ALA A 59 -45.08 10.36 -56.45
CA ALA A 59 -44.74 9.61 -57.65
C ALA A 59 -45.67 8.40 -57.95
N ASP A 60 -46.67 8.13 -57.09
CA ASP A 60 -47.60 6.98 -57.15
C ASP A 60 -46.92 5.59 -57.17
N ASP A 61 -45.72 5.43 -56.58
CA ASP A 61 -44.99 4.15 -56.57
C ASP A 61 -45.30 3.31 -55.31
N ARG A 62 -46.42 2.59 -55.33
CA ARG A 62 -46.85 1.71 -54.23
C ARG A 62 -45.87 0.58 -53.90
N ARG A 63 -45.11 0.06 -54.88
CA ARG A 63 -44.17 -1.04 -54.64
C ARG A 63 -42.95 -0.55 -53.87
N ALA A 64 -42.45 0.64 -54.23
CA ALA A 64 -41.39 1.30 -53.47
C ALA A 64 -41.83 1.64 -52.04
N ILE A 65 -43.07 2.11 -51.85
CA ILE A 65 -43.63 2.39 -50.52
C ILE A 65 -43.67 1.10 -49.67
N ALA A 66 -44.20 -0.01 -50.20
CA ALA A 66 -44.26 -1.28 -49.48
C ALA A 66 -42.85 -1.79 -49.09
N ALA A 67 -41.89 -1.72 -50.01
CA ALA A 67 -40.51 -2.16 -49.76
C ALA A 67 -39.81 -1.29 -48.69
N LEU A 68 -40.02 0.03 -48.74
CA LEU A 68 -39.48 0.97 -47.76
C LEU A 68 -40.07 0.74 -46.37
N MET A 69 -41.39 0.53 -46.28
CA MET A 69 -42.08 0.22 -45.02
C MET A 69 -41.58 -1.10 -44.41
N GLN A 70 -41.43 -2.15 -45.23
CA GLN A 70 -40.92 -3.43 -44.74
C GLN A 70 -39.47 -3.30 -44.25
N ARG A 71 -38.61 -2.59 -45.01
CA ARG A 71 -37.23 -2.30 -44.59
C ARG A 71 -37.18 -1.51 -43.28
N ALA A 72 -38.05 -0.53 -43.09
CA ALA A 72 -38.11 0.25 -41.86
C ALA A 72 -38.56 -0.59 -40.65
N ALA A 73 -39.47 -1.54 -40.85
CA ALA A 73 -39.91 -2.49 -39.83
C ALA A 73 -38.82 -3.51 -39.45
N ASP A 74 -38.03 -3.98 -40.43
CA ASP A 74 -36.95 -4.94 -40.19
C ASP A 74 -35.75 -4.31 -39.47
N VAL A 75 -35.43 -3.05 -39.80
CA VAL A 75 -34.28 -2.33 -39.22
C VAL A 75 -34.54 -1.88 -37.77
N ASN A 76 -35.76 -1.45 -37.45
CA ASN A 76 -36.07 -0.89 -36.13
C ASN A 76 -36.75 -1.92 -35.21
N ALA A 77 -36.05 -2.36 -34.17
CA ALA A 77 -36.57 -3.35 -33.21
C ALA A 77 -37.84 -2.90 -32.48
N ALA A 78 -38.01 -1.59 -32.30
CA ALA A 78 -39.20 -1.01 -31.68
C ALA A 78 -40.44 -1.03 -32.60
N VAL A 79 -40.29 -1.13 -33.93
CA VAL A 79 -41.43 -1.12 -34.86
C VAL A 79 -42.11 -2.48 -34.85
N ALA A 80 -43.37 -2.51 -34.41
CA ALA A 80 -44.20 -3.71 -34.43
C ALA A 80 -44.96 -3.84 -35.76
N ARG A 81 -45.55 -2.74 -36.23
CA ARG A 81 -46.36 -2.70 -37.45
C ARG A 81 -46.35 -1.30 -38.05
N ILE A 82 -46.41 -1.22 -39.37
CA ILE A 82 -46.60 0.01 -40.13
C ILE A 82 -47.74 -0.25 -41.12
N ARG A 83 -48.73 0.63 -41.18
CA ARG A 83 -49.86 0.54 -42.11
C ARG A 83 -50.04 1.87 -42.82
N TRP A 84 -50.03 1.87 -44.14
CA TRP A 84 -50.37 3.04 -44.94
C TRP A 84 -51.70 2.79 -45.65
N LEU A 85 -52.64 3.72 -45.49
CA LEU A 85 -53.96 3.67 -46.10
C LEU A 85 -54.08 4.74 -47.18
N ASP A 86 -54.68 4.36 -48.30
CA ASP A 86 -55.15 5.28 -49.33
C ASP A 86 -56.43 4.76 -50.00
N ASP A 87 -56.92 5.46 -51.02
CA ASP A 87 -58.18 5.18 -51.71
C ASP A 87 -58.22 3.81 -52.43
N ARG A 88 -57.07 3.14 -52.63
CA ARG A 88 -56.98 1.82 -53.30
C ARG A 88 -56.70 0.66 -52.34
N GLY A 89 -56.59 0.91 -51.03
CA GLY A 89 -56.44 -0.11 -49.99
C GLY A 89 -55.24 0.09 -49.07
N ALA A 90 -55.09 -0.78 -48.05
CA ALA A 90 -54.03 -0.65 -47.05
C ALA A 90 -52.78 -1.49 -47.40
N LEU A 91 -51.60 -0.87 -47.34
CA LEU A 91 -50.31 -1.56 -47.31
C LEU A 91 -49.89 -1.78 -45.87
N VAL A 92 -49.42 -2.98 -45.51
CA VAL A 92 -49.01 -3.32 -44.15
C VAL A 92 -47.64 -3.97 -44.16
N ALA A 93 -46.73 -3.42 -43.37
CA ALA A 93 -45.46 -4.04 -43.00
C ALA A 93 -45.55 -4.45 -41.52
N THR A 94 -45.20 -5.69 -41.21
CA THR A 94 -45.23 -6.20 -39.82
C THR A 94 -43.94 -6.91 -39.51
N ARG A 95 -43.44 -6.71 -38.28
CA ARG A 95 -42.30 -7.43 -37.74
C ARG A 95 -42.79 -8.47 -36.72
N LEU A 96 -42.11 -9.62 -36.66
CA LEU A 96 -42.29 -10.55 -35.54
C LEU A 96 -41.85 -9.89 -34.23
N PRO A 97 -42.71 -9.84 -33.19
CA PRO A 97 -42.36 -9.21 -31.92
C PRO A 97 -41.24 -9.97 -31.22
N GLU A 98 -40.33 -9.22 -30.58
CA GLU A 98 -39.28 -9.78 -29.74
C GLU A 98 -39.88 -10.51 -28.53
N SER A 99 -39.23 -11.61 -28.09
CA SER A 99 -39.69 -12.35 -26.92
C SER A 99 -39.43 -11.57 -25.62
N PRO A 100 -40.40 -11.48 -24.69
CA PRO A 100 -40.20 -10.79 -23.42
C PRO A 100 -39.23 -11.57 -22.53
N ALA A 101 -38.13 -10.94 -22.16
CA ALA A 101 -37.16 -11.46 -21.21
C ALA A 101 -37.54 -11.16 -19.74
N TYR A 102 -38.69 -10.50 -19.52
CA TYR A 102 -39.18 -10.03 -18.22
C TYR A 102 -40.50 -10.73 -17.84
N PRO A 103 -40.80 -10.87 -16.54
CA PRO A 103 -42.05 -11.45 -16.06
C PRO A 103 -43.25 -10.52 -16.30
N GLY A 104 -44.44 -11.09 -16.49
CA GLY A 104 -45.64 -10.33 -16.91
C GLY A 104 -46.14 -9.24 -15.95
N TRP A 105 -45.72 -9.27 -14.67
CA TRP A 105 -46.00 -8.17 -13.74
C TRP A 105 -45.13 -6.93 -14.00
N PHE A 106 -43.97 -7.10 -14.63
CA PHE A 106 -42.97 -6.05 -14.77
C PHE A 106 -43.41 -4.90 -15.65
N ALA A 107 -44.10 -5.20 -16.76
CA ALA A 107 -44.65 -4.18 -17.65
C ALA A 107 -45.70 -3.28 -16.96
N ARG A 108 -46.43 -3.82 -15.97
CA ARG A 108 -47.40 -3.04 -15.19
C ARG A 108 -46.72 -2.08 -14.21
N VAL A 109 -45.56 -2.47 -13.68
CA VAL A 109 -44.82 -1.66 -12.70
C VAL A 109 -44.06 -0.51 -13.37
N THR A 110 -43.51 -0.72 -14.56
CA THR A 110 -42.79 0.32 -15.29
C THR A 110 -43.69 1.30 -16.05
N GLY A 111 -44.96 0.92 -16.28
CA GLY A 111 -45.91 1.73 -17.04
C GLY A 111 -45.46 1.98 -18.49
N LEU A 112 -44.59 1.15 -19.04
CA LEU A 112 -44.14 1.22 -20.44
C LEU A 112 -45.13 0.46 -21.33
N GLY A 113 -45.90 1.21 -22.11
CA GLY A 113 -46.88 0.69 -23.05
C GLY A 113 -46.47 0.87 -24.51
N PRO A 114 -47.10 0.14 -25.44
CA PRO A 114 -46.89 0.34 -26.87
C PRO A 114 -47.29 1.77 -27.27
N LEU A 115 -46.56 2.34 -28.23
CA LEU A 115 -46.88 3.66 -28.79
C LEU A 115 -47.52 3.51 -30.16
N THR A 116 -48.40 4.44 -30.54
CA THR A 116 -48.99 4.48 -31.88
C THR A 116 -48.96 5.91 -32.40
N TYR A 117 -48.46 6.08 -33.62
CA TYR A 117 -48.43 7.37 -34.31
C TYR A 117 -49.25 7.27 -35.59
N THR A 118 -50.06 8.29 -35.85
CA THR A 118 -50.83 8.42 -37.09
C THR A 118 -50.42 9.71 -37.77
N VAL A 119 -49.93 9.62 -39.01
CA VAL A 119 -49.44 10.75 -39.79
C VAL A 119 -50.23 10.85 -41.10
N PRO A 120 -50.80 12.00 -41.45
CA PRO A 120 -51.43 12.20 -42.75
C PRO A 120 -50.35 12.28 -43.85
N ILE A 121 -50.44 11.41 -44.86
CA ILE A 121 -49.46 11.35 -45.97
C ILE A 121 -50.20 10.98 -47.25
N GLY A 122 -50.39 11.96 -48.13
CA GLY A 122 -51.01 11.79 -49.46
C GLY A 122 -52.31 12.57 -49.65
N PRO A 123 -53.07 12.29 -50.74
CA PRO A 123 -54.34 12.95 -51.04
C PRO A 123 -55.42 12.72 -49.96
N ALA A 124 -56.50 13.49 -50.00
CA ALA A 124 -57.49 13.63 -48.93
C ALA A 124 -58.01 12.27 -48.40
N GLY A 125 -57.49 11.84 -47.24
CA GLY A 125 -57.87 10.58 -46.58
C GLY A 125 -56.69 9.61 -46.34
N ALA A 126 -55.56 9.81 -47.02
CA ALA A 126 -54.40 8.93 -46.90
C ALA A 126 -53.61 9.16 -45.59
N ARG A 127 -53.36 8.08 -44.84
CA ARG A 127 -52.70 8.12 -43.53
C ARG A 127 -51.79 6.94 -43.28
N MET A 128 -50.69 7.18 -42.59
CA MET A 128 -49.75 6.17 -42.13
C MET A 128 -49.87 5.99 -40.61
N GLU A 129 -50.13 4.76 -40.18
CA GLU A 129 -50.23 4.33 -38.78
C GLU A 129 -49.00 3.46 -38.44
N LEU A 130 -48.26 3.85 -37.41
CA LEU A 130 -47.08 3.12 -36.92
C LEU A 130 -47.33 2.66 -35.50
N TRP A 131 -47.18 1.37 -35.24
CA TRP A 131 -47.24 0.77 -33.90
C TRP A 131 -45.84 0.39 -33.45
N PHE A 132 -45.48 0.83 -32.25
CA PHE A 132 -44.21 0.53 -31.62
C PHE A 132 -44.42 -0.35 -30.39
N SER A 133 -43.63 -1.42 -30.27
CA SER A 133 -43.65 -2.33 -29.13
C SER A 133 -42.78 -1.79 -28.00
N ALA A 134 -43.27 -1.89 -26.76
CA ALA A 134 -42.48 -1.60 -25.56
C ALA A 134 -41.56 -2.75 -25.14
N THR A 135 -41.70 -3.95 -25.73
CA THR A 135 -40.94 -5.15 -25.33
C THR A 135 -39.42 -4.97 -25.38
N PRO A 136 -38.82 -4.39 -26.44
CA PRO A 136 -37.37 -4.17 -26.48
C PRO A 136 -36.89 -3.24 -25.36
N ALA A 137 -37.63 -2.15 -25.12
CA ALA A 137 -37.34 -1.20 -24.04
C ALA A 137 -37.46 -1.86 -22.66
N LEU A 138 -38.52 -2.64 -22.42
CA LEU A 138 -38.72 -3.40 -21.20
C LEU A 138 -37.64 -4.48 -20.98
N ASN A 139 -37.17 -5.14 -22.05
CA ASN A 139 -36.06 -6.09 -22.00
C ASN A 139 -34.74 -5.43 -21.57
N VAL A 140 -34.51 -4.16 -21.93
CA VAL A 140 -33.33 -3.40 -21.51
C VAL A 140 -33.41 -3.06 -20.02
N VAL A 141 -34.53 -2.50 -19.58
CA VAL A 141 -34.76 -2.14 -18.16
C VAL A 141 -34.63 -3.37 -17.27
N TRP A 142 -35.22 -4.51 -17.66
CA TRP A 142 -35.14 -5.75 -16.88
C TRP A 142 -33.71 -6.27 -16.72
N ARG A 143 -32.91 -6.23 -17.79
CA ARG A 143 -31.49 -6.63 -17.74
C ARG A 143 -30.65 -5.65 -16.90
N ALA A 144 -30.99 -4.37 -16.89
CA ALA A 144 -30.34 -3.38 -16.02
C ALA A 144 -30.63 -3.67 -14.53
N MET A 145 -31.89 -3.95 -14.20
CA MET A 145 -32.28 -4.33 -12.84
C MET A 145 -31.63 -5.62 -12.35
N GLY A 146 -31.54 -6.64 -13.22
CA GLY A 146 -30.89 -7.91 -12.89
C GLY A 146 -29.40 -7.75 -12.56
N ARG A 147 -28.68 -6.90 -13.31
CA ARG A 147 -27.28 -6.58 -13.02
C ARG A 147 -27.14 -5.84 -11.69
N GLN A 148 -28.01 -4.88 -11.41
CA GLN A 148 -28.00 -4.16 -10.13
C GLN A 148 -28.34 -5.09 -8.95
N ALA A 149 -29.19 -6.10 -9.14
CA ALA A 149 -29.56 -7.07 -8.11
C ALA A 149 -28.35 -7.84 -7.59
N LEU A 150 -27.48 -8.27 -8.50
CA LEU A 150 -26.26 -8.98 -8.14
C LEU A 150 -25.31 -8.08 -7.31
N VAL A 151 -25.14 -6.82 -7.71
CA VAL A 151 -24.32 -5.85 -6.96
C VAL A 151 -24.91 -5.58 -5.58
N THR A 152 -26.23 -5.43 -5.48
CA THR A 152 -26.90 -5.20 -4.19
C THR A 152 -26.74 -6.39 -3.25
N CYS A 153 -26.92 -7.61 -3.74
CA CYS A 153 -26.72 -8.83 -2.95
C CYS A 153 -25.28 -8.92 -2.41
N LEU A 154 -24.29 -8.58 -3.24
CA LEU A 154 -22.88 -8.57 -2.83
C LEU A 154 -22.62 -7.54 -1.73
N ASN A 155 -23.17 -6.32 -1.87
CA ASN A 155 -23.02 -5.27 -0.87
C ASN A 155 -23.70 -5.63 0.46
N VAL A 156 -24.91 -6.18 0.42
CA VAL A 156 -25.61 -6.63 1.63
C VAL A 156 -24.85 -7.75 2.32
N PHE A 157 -24.32 -8.72 1.56
CA PHE A 157 -23.46 -9.77 2.10
C PHE A 157 -22.22 -9.18 2.77
N LEU A 158 -21.53 -8.25 2.12
CA LEU A 158 -20.33 -7.60 2.64
C LEU A 158 -20.61 -6.89 3.98
N VAL A 159 -21.73 -6.16 4.07
CA VAL A 159 -22.14 -5.48 5.32
C VAL A 159 -22.35 -6.48 6.44
N TYR A 160 -23.09 -7.57 6.22
CA TYR A 160 -23.29 -8.59 7.25
C TYR A 160 -22.01 -9.35 7.60
N PHE A 161 -21.13 -9.58 6.62
CA PHE A 161 -19.84 -10.23 6.83
C PHE A 161 -18.93 -9.37 7.72
N LEU A 162 -18.80 -8.07 7.42
CA LEU A 162 -18.04 -7.13 8.22
C LEU A 162 -18.62 -6.95 9.63
N LEU A 163 -19.96 -6.85 9.75
CA LEU A 163 -20.64 -6.78 11.04
C LEU A 163 -20.40 -8.06 11.86
N GLY A 164 -20.43 -9.23 11.21
CA GLY A 164 -20.11 -10.51 11.82
C GLY A 164 -18.67 -10.57 12.34
N LEU A 165 -17.71 -10.08 11.54
CA LEU A 165 -16.30 -10.04 11.91
C LEU A 165 -16.03 -9.10 13.09
N LEU A 166 -16.67 -7.93 13.11
CA LEU A 166 -16.62 -6.97 14.22
C LEU A 166 -17.16 -7.58 15.53
N ILE A 167 -18.30 -8.26 15.45
CA ILE A 167 -18.93 -8.90 16.61
C ILE A 167 -18.09 -10.08 17.10
N TYR A 168 -17.51 -10.85 16.18
CA TYR A 168 -16.60 -11.94 16.52
C TYR A 168 -15.35 -11.42 17.25
N ALA A 169 -14.73 -10.36 16.72
CA ALA A 169 -13.54 -9.75 17.31
C ALA A 169 -13.83 -9.21 18.72
N THR A 170 -14.93 -8.47 18.90
CA THR A 170 -15.33 -7.90 20.19
C THR A 170 -15.71 -8.98 21.21
N ARG A 171 -16.47 -10.01 20.83
CA ARG A 171 -16.78 -11.15 21.72
C ARG A 171 -15.53 -11.90 22.14
N ARG A 172 -14.56 -12.09 21.23
CA ARG A 172 -13.29 -12.76 21.53
C ARG A 172 -12.48 -11.98 22.56
N MET A 173 -12.45 -10.65 22.45
CA MET A 173 -11.80 -9.77 23.42
C MET A 173 -12.50 -9.83 24.78
N LEU A 174 -13.82 -9.63 24.84
CA LEU A 174 -14.60 -9.64 26.08
C LEU A 174 -14.45 -10.96 26.86
N ARG A 175 -14.43 -12.10 26.15
CA ARG A 175 -14.19 -13.40 26.79
C ARG A 175 -12.79 -13.54 27.39
N ARG A 176 -11.77 -12.95 26.76
CA ARG A 176 -10.39 -12.96 27.30
C ARG A 176 -10.30 -12.12 28.56
N VAL A 177 -10.85 -10.91 28.52
CA VAL A 177 -10.90 -10.02 29.68
C VAL A 177 -11.62 -10.71 30.84
N GLY A 178 -12.80 -11.27 30.60
CA GLY A 178 -13.58 -11.96 31.63
C GLY A 178 -12.86 -13.16 32.28
N ARG A 179 -12.14 -13.97 31.48
CA ARG A 179 -11.33 -15.08 32.02
C ARG A 179 -10.16 -14.57 32.86
N ALA A 180 -9.47 -13.52 32.40
CA ALA A 180 -8.36 -12.95 33.13
C ALA A 180 -8.83 -12.32 34.47
N THR A 181 -9.98 -11.64 34.47
CA THR A 181 -10.56 -11.08 35.70
C THR A 181 -10.98 -12.18 36.68
N GLN A 182 -11.56 -13.28 36.20
CA GLN A 182 -11.91 -14.43 37.04
C GLN A 182 -10.67 -15.08 37.66
N ALA A 183 -9.66 -15.39 36.85
CA ALA A 183 -8.42 -15.97 37.37
C ALA A 183 -7.71 -15.05 38.37
N PHE A 184 -7.73 -13.74 38.12
CA PHE A 184 -7.18 -12.76 39.04
C PHE A 184 -7.95 -12.70 40.37
N ARG A 185 -9.28 -12.82 40.34
CA ARG A 185 -10.12 -12.93 41.55
C ARG A 185 -9.84 -14.20 42.34
N ASP A 186 -9.50 -15.29 41.67
CA ASP A 186 -9.24 -16.60 42.26
C ASP A 186 -7.78 -16.73 42.80
N GLY A 187 -7.09 -15.60 43.00
CA GLY A 187 -5.76 -15.53 43.62
C GLY A 187 -4.58 -15.69 42.67
N GLN A 188 -4.82 -15.78 41.35
CA GLN A 188 -3.77 -15.91 40.35
C GLN A 188 -3.30 -14.54 39.87
N TYR A 189 -2.59 -13.83 40.73
CA TYR A 189 -2.17 -12.43 40.49
C TYR A 189 -1.13 -12.26 39.38
N HIS A 190 -0.54 -13.35 38.89
CA HIS A 190 0.42 -13.36 37.77
C HIS A 190 -0.26 -13.34 36.39
N VAL A 191 -1.60 -13.44 36.33
CA VAL A 191 -2.33 -13.43 35.05
C VAL A 191 -2.17 -12.08 34.37
N ARG A 192 -1.89 -12.11 33.07
CA ARG A 192 -1.75 -10.92 32.21
C ARG A 192 -2.60 -11.07 30.95
N LEU A 193 -3.17 -9.96 30.50
CA LEU A 193 -3.85 -9.86 29.22
C LEU A 193 -2.85 -9.53 28.11
N PRO A 194 -2.88 -10.23 26.96
CA PRO A 194 -2.03 -9.89 25.83
C PRO A 194 -2.43 -8.53 25.24
N VAL A 195 -1.48 -7.60 25.14
CA VAL A 195 -1.68 -6.27 24.54
C VAL A 195 -1.75 -6.39 23.02
N ARG A 196 -2.89 -6.83 22.51
CA ARG A 196 -3.14 -7.04 21.08
C ARG A 196 -4.58 -6.69 20.75
N GLY A 197 -4.79 -6.08 19.58
CA GLY A 197 -6.10 -5.67 19.09
C GLY A 197 -6.17 -4.18 18.78
N PHE A 198 -7.38 -3.65 18.69
CA PHE A 198 -7.64 -2.21 18.49
C PHE A 198 -7.11 -1.38 19.68
N PRO A 199 -6.87 -0.07 19.51
CA PRO A 199 -6.31 0.79 20.55
C PRO A 199 -7.04 0.69 21.89
N GLU A 200 -8.37 0.59 21.89
CA GLU A 200 -9.20 0.42 23.08
C GLU A 200 -8.94 -0.93 23.76
N ALA A 201 -8.71 -1.98 22.97
CA ALA A 201 -8.39 -3.31 23.48
C ALA A 201 -6.99 -3.38 24.09
N GLN A 202 -6.04 -2.68 23.48
CA GLN A 202 -4.70 -2.53 24.01
C GLN A 202 -4.71 -1.71 25.30
N ALA A 203 -5.45 -0.60 25.33
CA ALA A 203 -5.62 0.22 26.53
C ALA A 203 -6.16 -0.61 27.69
N VAL A 204 -7.25 -1.36 27.50
CA VAL A 204 -7.82 -2.24 28.54
C VAL A 204 -6.82 -3.31 28.99
N ALA A 205 -6.04 -3.90 28.07
CA ALA A 205 -5.03 -4.90 28.41
C ALA A 205 -3.86 -4.30 29.20
N ILE A 206 -3.37 -3.12 28.82
CA ILE A 206 -2.31 -2.39 29.50
C ILE A 206 -2.76 -2.01 30.91
N THR A 207 -3.93 -1.37 31.05
CA THR A 207 -4.46 -0.96 32.36
C THR A 207 -4.67 -2.16 33.28
N PHE A 208 -5.16 -3.30 32.76
CA PHE A 208 -5.29 -4.52 33.53
C PHE A 208 -3.93 -5.08 33.97
N ASN A 209 -2.94 -5.10 33.07
CA ASN A 209 -1.60 -5.60 33.37
C ASN A 209 -0.86 -4.75 34.40
N ASP A 210 -0.98 -3.43 34.31
CA ASP A 210 -0.37 -2.49 35.25
C ASP A 210 -0.97 -2.65 36.65
N MET A 211 -2.30 -2.75 36.74
CA MET A 211 -2.99 -3.05 38.00
C MET A 211 -2.54 -4.40 38.57
N ALA A 212 -2.44 -5.43 37.72
CA ALA A 212 -2.04 -6.78 38.13
C ALA A 212 -0.57 -6.83 38.62
N ALA A 213 0.33 -6.08 38.00
CA ALA A 213 1.72 -5.95 38.42
C ALA A 213 1.84 -5.26 39.78
N ARG A 214 1.12 -4.15 39.98
CA ARG A 214 1.20 -3.36 41.21
C ARG A 214 0.66 -4.10 42.43
N ILE A 215 -0.42 -4.87 42.26
CA ILE A 215 -0.98 -5.70 43.34
C ILE A 215 -0.04 -6.86 43.69
N GLN A 216 0.63 -7.46 42.70
CA GLN A 216 1.62 -8.52 42.93
C GLN A 216 2.83 -8.02 43.71
N GLU A 217 3.32 -6.83 43.38
CA GLU A 217 4.46 -6.18 44.07
C GLU A 217 4.12 -5.83 45.53
N LEU A 218 2.89 -5.34 45.80
CA LEU A 218 2.40 -5.08 47.16
C LEU A 218 2.29 -6.35 48.01
N MET A 219 1.82 -7.47 47.44
CA MET A 219 1.74 -8.76 48.14
C MET A 219 3.13 -9.33 48.46
N GLN A 220 4.08 -9.24 47.51
CA GLN A 220 5.45 -9.68 47.71
C GLN A 220 6.19 -8.85 48.76
N THR A 221 5.94 -7.54 48.80
CA THR A 221 6.53 -6.64 49.81
C THR A 221 6.01 -6.97 51.21
N LEU A 222 4.70 -7.20 51.36
CA LEU A 222 4.09 -7.57 52.65
C LEU A 222 4.50 -8.96 53.18
N GLN A 223 4.80 -9.93 52.31
CA GLN A 223 5.32 -11.24 52.71
C GLN A 223 6.80 -11.20 53.11
N SER A 224 7.61 -10.45 52.38
CA SER A 224 9.06 -10.34 52.63
C SER A 224 9.43 -9.57 53.90
N GLU A 225 8.59 -8.65 54.41
CA GLU A 225 8.84 -8.02 55.71
C GLU A 225 8.51 -8.93 56.90
N LYS A 226 7.56 -9.85 56.75
CA LYS A 226 7.11 -10.72 57.84
C LYS A 226 8.03 -11.94 58.07
N GLU A 227 8.64 -12.48 57.02
CA GLU A 227 9.54 -13.64 57.10
C GLU A 227 10.99 -13.29 57.48
N ARG A 228 11.39 -12.03 57.29
CA ARG A 228 12.79 -11.58 57.39
C ARG A 228 13.37 -11.52 58.81
N SER A 229 12.55 -11.48 59.86
CA SER A 229 13.04 -11.40 61.25
C SER A 229 13.27 -12.77 61.93
N GLU A 230 12.58 -13.84 61.51
CA GLU A 230 12.74 -15.17 62.13
C GLU A 230 13.70 -16.09 61.36
N VAL A 231 13.92 -15.82 60.07
CA VAL A 231 14.64 -16.70 59.13
C VAL A 231 16.15 -16.41 59.07
N THR A 232 16.65 -15.27 59.56
CA THR A 232 18.06 -14.83 59.41
C THR A 232 19.10 -15.81 59.98
N LEU A 233 18.76 -16.61 60.99
CA LEU A 233 19.67 -17.62 61.57
C LEU A 233 19.55 -19.00 60.89
N ALA A 234 18.46 -19.27 60.16
CA ALA A 234 18.21 -20.53 59.46
C ALA A 234 18.53 -20.49 57.95
N SER A 235 18.68 -19.31 57.35
CA SER A 235 18.74 -19.11 55.88
C SER A 235 20.10 -18.74 55.30
N ILE A 236 21.20 -19.10 55.97
CA ILE A 236 22.48 -19.15 55.27
C ILE A 236 22.41 -20.32 54.28
N GLY A 237 22.20 -20.02 53.00
CA GLY A 237 22.14 -20.98 51.89
C GLY A 237 23.47 -21.65 51.55
N ASP A 238 24.53 -21.28 52.28
CA ASP A 238 25.80 -21.98 52.29
C ASP A 238 25.81 -22.99 53.45
N ALA A 239 26.39 -24.16 53.21
CA ALA A 239 26.59 -25.20 54.22
C ALA A 239 27.61 -24.72 55.27
N VAL A 240 27.17 -24.55 56.52
CA VAL A 240 28.00 -24.09 57.63
C VAL A 240 28.28 -25.25 58.58
N ILE A 241 29.56 -25.52 58.83
CA ILE A 241 30.04 -26.52 59.79
C ILE A 241 30.95 -25.83 60.80
N VAL A 242 30.66 -25.99 62.09
CA VAL A 242 31.48 -25.48 63.18
C VAL A 242 32.17 -26.64 63.86
N THR A 243 33.47 -26.50 64.12
CA THR A 243 34.27 -27.49 64.84
C THR A 243 34.80 -26.97 66.16
N ASP A 244 35.10 -27.90 67.06
CA ASP A 244 35.85 -27.64 68.28
C ASP A 244 37.34 -27.31 68.00
N PRO A 245 38.15 -26.97 69.02
CA PRO A 245 39.58 -26.70 68.85
C PRO A 245 40.41 -27.89 68.38
N CYS A 246 39.89 -29.11 68.49
CA CYS A 246 40.52 -30.35 68.05
C CYS A 246 40.11 -30.76 66.62
N GLY A 247 39.23 -30.00 65.96
CA GLY A 247 38.78 -30.26 64.59
C GLY A 247 37.61 -31.25 64.47
N ARG A 248 36.90 -31.54 65.57
CA ARG A 248 35.69 -32.38 65.58
C ARG A 248 34.46 -31.51 65.37
N VAL A 249 33.46 -32.02 64.65
CA VAL A 249 32.23 -31.26 64.37
C VAL A 249 31.45 -31.03 65.66
N GLU A 250 31.20 -29.76 65.98
CA GLU A 250 30.40 -29.33 67.12
C GLU A 250 28.95 -29.08 66.71
N SER A 251 28.76 -28.43 65.55
CA SER A 251 27.44 -28.19 64.97
C SER A 251 27.52 -28.01 63.46
N MET A 252 26.39 -28.23 62.78
CA MET A 252 26.23 -27.95 61.35
C MET A 252 24.80 -27.50 61.07
N ASN A 253 24.61 -26.64 60.06
CA ASN A 253 23.29 -26.21 59.63
C ASN A 253 22.63 -27.25 58.70
N GLU A 254 21.33 -27.07 58.43
CA GLU A 254 20.55 -27.97 57.57
C GLU A 254 21.16 -28.11 56.17
N THR A 255 21.66 -27.00 55.59
CA THR A 255 22.34 -27.00 54.29
C THR A 255 23.59 -27.89 54.27
N ALA A 256 24.36 -27.93 55.37
CA ALA A 256 25.52 -28.81 55.50
C ALA A 256 25.14 -30.29 55.64
N GLN A 257 24.00 -30.59 56.27
CA GLN A 257 23.44 -31.94 56.29
C GLN A 257 23.06 -32.40 54.87
N THR A 258 22.39 -31.54 54.09
CA THR A 258 22.02 -31.87 52.70
C THR A 258 23.25 -32.04 51.80
N LEU A 259 24.29 -31.22 52.00
CA LEU A 259 25.50 -31.26 51.18
C LEU A 259 26.39 -32.48 51.49
N THR A 260 26.49 -32.90 52.75
CA THR A 260 27.39 -33.98 53.19
C THR A 260 26.68 -35.35 53.29
N GLY A 261 25.37 -35.36 53.59
CA GLY A 261 24.58 -36.56 53.80
C GLY A 261 24.62 -37.13 55.22
N TYR A 262 25.15 -36.35 56.17
CA TYR A 262 25.20 -36.70 57.59
C TYR A 262 24.23 -35.84 58.40
N ALA A 263 23.44 -36.48 59.26
CA ALA A 263 22.59 -35.72 60.18
C ALA A 263 23.45 -35.01 61.26
N PRO A 264 23.06 -33.81 61.75
CA PRO A 264 23.82 -33.07 62.75
C PRO A 264 24.13 -33.88 64.02
N ALA A 265 23.21 -34.75 64.42
CA ALA A 265 23.39 -35.64 65.58
C ALA A 265 24.41 -36.76 65.32
N GLU A 266 24.53 -37.24 64.08
CA GLU A 266 25.49 -38.29 63.68
C GLU A 266 26.88 -37.70 63.42
N ALA A 267 26.95 -36.48 62.91
CA ALA A 267 28.21 -35.80 62.61
C ALA A 267 28.92 -35.28 63.88
N ARG A 268 28.18 -35.04 64.96
CA ARG A 268 28.73 -34.42 66.18
C ARG A 268 29.80 -35.29 66.83
N GLY A 269 30.99 -34.74 67.03
CA GLY A 269 32.15 -35.41 67.62
C GLY A 269 33.03 -36.20 66.63
N LEU A 270 32.58 -36.39 65.38
CA LEU A 270 33.38 -36.99 64.32
C LEU A 270 34.38 -35.99 63.73
N GLU A 271 35.44 -36.50 63.13
CA GLU A 271 36.42 -35.67 62.43
C GLU A 271 35.89 -35.30 61.03
N LEU A 272 36.24 -34.10 60.55
CA LEU A 272 35.72 -33.57 59.28
C LEU A 272 35.93 -34.50 58.07
N HIS A 273 37.01 -35.30 58.09
CA HIS A 273 37.34 -36.23 57.01
C HIS A 273 36.44 -37.48 56.96
N GLU A 274 35.75 -37.78 58.06
CA GLU A 274 34.77 -38.87 58.17
C GLU A 274 33.39 -38.42 57.69
N VAL A 275 33.11 -37.12 57.84
CA VAL A 275 31.83 -36.48 57.47
C VAL A 275 31.76 -36.14 55.97
N PHE A 276 32.87 -35.73 55.34
CA PHE A 276 32.90 -35.53 53.89
C PHE A 276 34.30 -35.74 53.28
N THR A 277 34.33 -36.10 52.00
CA THR A 277 35.58 -36.26 51.23
C THR A 277 35.64 -35.24 50.09
N LEU A 278 36.79 -34.60 49.89
CA LEU A 278 37.06 -33.79 48.70
C LEU A 278 37.81 -34.65 47.67
N ALA A 279 37.15 -34.96 46.54
CA ALA A 279 37.50 -36.04 45.63
C ALA A 279 38.59 -35.72 44.58
N ASN A 280 39.28 -34.59 44.67
CA ASN A 280 40.38 -34.24 43.76
C ASN A 280 41.74 -34.72 44.33
N ASN A 281 42.72 -35.03 43.47
CA ASN A 281 43.98 -35.74 43.78
C ASN A 281 44.83 -35.18 44.96
N PHE A 282 44.55 -33.97 45.46
CA PHE A 282 45.21 -33.35 46.64
C PHE A 282 44.22 -32.73 47.66
N GLY A 283 42.90 -32.92 47.49
CA GLY A 283 41.85 -32.15 48.18
C GLY A 283 41.82 -32.36 49.70
N GLN A 284 41.97 -33.60 50.16
CA GLN A 284 41.83 -33.94 51.59
C GLN A 284 43.06 -33.54 52.41
N HIS A 285 44.26 -33.70 51.85
CA HIS A 285 45.51 -33.22 52.45
C HIS A 285 45.56 -31.68 52.52
N THR A 286 44.98 -31.00 51.53
CA THR A 286 44.87 -29.53 51.50
C THR A 286 43.92 -29.01 52.57
N LEU A 287 42.80 -29.69 52.83
CA LEU A 287 41.85 -29.32 53.89
C LEU A 287 42.48 -29.44 55.29
N MET A 288 43.21 -30.52 55.57
CA MET A 288 43.86 -30.72 56.87
C MET A 288 44.98 -29.71 57.13
N LYS A 289 45.79 -29.42 56.11
CA LYS A 289 46.82 -28.37 56.18
C LYS A 289 46.20 -26.98 56.37
N THR A 290 45.06 -26.73 55.73
CA THR A 290 44.29 -25.49 55.85
C THR A 290 43.74 -25.31 57.27
N LEU A 291 43.17 -26.36 57.85
CA LEU A 291 42.65 -26.34 59.21
C LEU A 291 43.76 -26.13 60.25
N ALA A 292 44.88 -26.84 60.12
CA ALA A 292 46.03 -26.67 61.01
C ALA A 292 46.61 -25.24 60.95
N ALA A 293 46.67 -24.63 59.76
CA ALA A 293 47.14 -23.25 59.59
C ALA A 293 46.17 -22.22 60.20
N VAL A 294 44.86 -22.41 60.04
CA VAL A 294 43.82 -21.53 60.62
C VAL A 294 43.79 -21.64 62.15
N GLN A 295 43.96 -22.85 62.70
CA GLN A 295 44.02 -23.09 64.14
C GLN A 295 45.29 -22.52 64.80
N ALA A 296 46.43 -22.53 64.08
CA ALA A 296 47.68 -21.90 64.53
C ALA A 296 47.66 -20.35 64.47
N GLY A 297 46.54 -19.74 64.09
CA GLY A 297 46.35 -18.30 64.00
C GLY A 297 46.63 -17.67 62.64
N GLY A 298 46.70 -18.48 61.59
CA GLY A 298 46.82 -18.02 60.21
C GLY A 298 45.56 -17.33 59.66
N PRO A 299 45.67 -16.71 58.47
CA PRO A 299 44.57 -15.97 57.82
C PRO A 299 43.46 -16.91 57.31
N VAL A 300 42.29 -16.33 57.03
CA VAL A 300 41.14 -17.02 56.41
C VAL A 300 41.55 -17.65 55.09
N VAL A 301 41.28 -18.95 54.93
CA VAL A 301 41.63 -19.69 53.70
C VAL A 301 40.38 -19.88 52.85
N LYS A 302 40.53 -19.62 51.54
CA LYS A 302 39.49 -19.81 50.53
C LYS A 302 40.00 -20.77 49.47
N ALA A 303 39.21 -21.79 49.16
CA ALA A 303 39.50 -22.75 48.10
C ALA A 303 38.32 -22.81 47.12
N LYS A 304 38.66 -22.79 45.83
CA LYS A 304 37.70 -22.91 44.73
C LYS A 304 37.85 -24.27 44.05
N ASP A 305 36.85 -24.61 43.24
CA ASP A 305 36.85 -25.78 42.35
C ASP A 305 37.08 -27.12 43.06
N GLN A 306 36.43 -27.31 44.20
CA GLN A 306 36.49 -28.56 44.95
C GLN A 306 35.28 -29.43 44.63
N ASN A 307 35.51 -30.75 44.59
CA ASN A 307 34.45 -31.71 44.37
C ASN A 307 34.15 -32.43 45.69
N LEU A 308 33.06 -32.06 46.34
CA LEU A 308 32.62 -32.68 47.58
C LEU A 308 31.78 -33.91 47.25
N ARG A 309 32.18 -35.04 47.82
CA ARG A 309 31.46 -36.30 47.68
C ARG A 309 30.51 -36.47 48.87
N HIS A 310 29.22 -36.53 48.56
CA HIS A 310 28.17 -36.84 49.51
C HIS A 310 28.20 -38.32 49.91
N ARG A 311 27.64 -38.65 51.07
CA ARG A 311 27.63 -40.02 51.66
C ARG A 311 27.08 -41.11 50.72
N ASP A 312 26.13 -40.76 49.85
CA ASP A 312 25.55 -41.68 48.85
C ASP A 312 26.36 -41.83 47.54
N GLY A 313 27.49 -41.12 47.43
CA GLY A 313 28.36 -41.13 46.25
C GLY A 313 28.13 -40.01 45.24
N ARG A 314 27.09 -39.17 45.41
CA ARG A 314 26.87 -37.96 44.58
C ARG A 314 27.99 -36.95 44.75
N ARG A 315 28.22 -36.17 43.69
CA ARG A 315 29.31 -35.19 43.59
C ARG A 315 28.74 -33.79 43.45
N PHE A 316 29.21 -32.88 44.30
CA PHE A 316 28.83 -31.48 44.31
C PHE A 316 30.05 -30.61 44.03
N ASN A 317 29.90 -29.61 43.16
CA ASN A 317 30.95 -28.63 42.93
C ASN A 317 30.82 -27.54 43.99
N VAL A 318 31.83 -27.42 44.85
CA VAL A 318 31.80 -26.52 45.99
C VAL A 318 32.98 -25.56 46.01
N GLU A 319 32.72 -24.36 46.51
CA GLU A 319 33.74 -23.42 47.00
C GLU A 319 33.66 -23.39 48.52
N TYR A 320 34.80 -23.29 49.22
CA TYR A 320 34.76 -23.22 50.69
C TYR A 320 35.68 -22.15 51.28
N THR A 321 35.24 -21.62 52.43
CA THR A 321 36.00 -20.69 53.27
C THR A 321 36.11 -21.25 54.68
N ALA A 322 37.30 -21.23 55.27
CA ALA A 322 37.53 -21.63 56.66
C ALA A 322 38.08 -20.45 57.48
N ALA A 323 37.47 -20.18 58.65
CA ALA A 323 37.84 -19.06 59.53
C ALA A 323 37.82 -19.48 61.02
N PRO A 324 38.72 -18.94 61.86
CA PRO A 324 38.80 -19.31 63.27
C PRO A 324 37.75 -18.55 64.10
N ILE A 325 37.15 -19.22 65.08
CA ILE A 325 36.28 -18.64 66.10
C ILE A 325 37.12 -18.39 67.35
N ARG A 326 37.19 -17.14 67.82
CA ARG A 326 37.96 -16.74 69.00
C ARG A 326 37.05 -16.20 70.10
N LYS A 327 37.38 -16.50 71.37
CA LYS A 327 36.72 -15.87 72.53
C LYS A 327 37.25 -14.45 72.75
N ALA A 328 36.51 -13.63 73.51
CA ALA A 328 36.87 -12.25 73.86
C ALA A 328 38.26 -12.09 74.53
N GLY A 329 38.83 -13.18 75.07
CA GLY A 329 40.21 -13.23 75.62
C GLY A 329 41.28 -13.81 74.67
N GLY A 330 41.00 -13.96 73.37
CA GLY A 330 41.99 -14.36 72.35
C GLY A 330 42.19 -15.89 72.15
N GLY A 331 41.71 -16.71 73.08
CA GLY A 331 41.76 -18.17 72.98
C GLY A 331 40.90 -18.72 71.83
N LEU A 332 41.44 -19.71 71.10
CA LEU A 332 40.75 -20.40 70.02
C LEU A 332 39.57 -21.22 70.59
N HIS A 333 38.36 -20.96 70.09
CA HIS A 333 37.16 -21.69 70.47
C HIS A 333 36.84 -22.81 69.49
N GLY A 334 37.21 -22.64 68.22
CA GLY A 334 36.84 -23.55 67.15
C GLY A 334 37.12 -22.97 65.77
N THR A 335 36.62 -23.62 64.72
CA THR A 335 36.72 -23.15 63.32
C THR A 335 35.34 -23.22 62.68
N VAL A 336 34.97 -22.21 61.90
CA VAL A 336 33.80 -22.23 61.02
C VAL A 336 34.24 -22.51 59.59
N LEU A 337 33.62 -23.50 58.97
CA LEU A 337 33.71 -23.78 57.54
C LEU A 337 32.39 -23.42 56.88
N VAL A 338 32.47 -22.68 55.78
CA VAL A 338 31.34 -22.31 54.94
C VAL A 338 31.57 -22.87 53.55
N PHE A 339 30.70 -23.77 53.10
CA PHE A 339 30.71 -24.40 51.78
C PHE A 339 29.56 -23.87 50.95
N ARG A 340 29.85 -23.42 49.73
CA ARG A 340 28.86 -22.95 48.77
C ARG A 340 28.76 -23.93 47.60
N ASP A 341 27.58 -24.49 47.38
CA ASP A 341 27.30 -25.30 46.19
C ASP A 341 27.10 -24.39 44.98
N VAL A 342 27.92 -24.57 43.95
CA VAL A 342 27.86 -23.80 42.69
C VAL A 342 27.38 -24.64 41.51
N SER A 343 26.81 -25.82 41.77
CA SER A 343 26.39 -26.78 40.73
C SER A 343 25.26 -26.24 39.85
N GLU A 344 24.19 -25.71 40.45
CA GLU A 344 23.04 -25.15 39.71
C GLU A 344 23.39 -23.87 38.95
N THR A 345 24.18 -22.98 39.57
CA THR A 345 24.64 -21.74 38.92
C THR A 345 25.47 -22.03 37.67
N ARG A 346 26.33 -23.07 37.71
CA ARG A 346 27.09 -23.49 36.53
C ARG A 346 26.19 -24.07 35.42
N GLN A 347 25.18 -24.86 35.77
CA GLN A 347 24.22 -25.38 34.79
C GLN A 347 23.41 -24.25 34.14
N LEU A 348 22.98 -23.26 34.92
CA LEU A 348 22.27 -22.08 34.42
C LEU A 348 23.15 -21.22 33.50
N ILE A 349 24.44 -21.03 33.83
CA ILE A 349 25.40 -20.34 32.96
C ILE A 349 25.56 -21.09 31.62
N GLN A 350 25.63 -22.43 31.64
CA GLN A 350 25.69 -23.23 30.42
C GLN A 350 24.40 -23.12 29.59
N GLN A 351 23.22 -23.11 30.23
CA GLN A 351 21.94 -22.92 29.54
C GLN A 351 21.77 -21.51 28.97
N MET A 352 22.21 -20.47 29.70
CA MET A 352 22.24 -19.09 29.20
C MET A 352 23.17 -18.95 28.00
N SER A 353 24.35 -19.58 28.05
CA SER A 353 25.28 -19.62 26.93
C SER A 353 24.64 -20.26 25.69
N TRP A 354 23.96 -21.41 25.84
CA TRP A 354 23.28 -22.07 24.72
C TRP A 354 22.17 -21.21 24.09
N ARG A 355 21.35 -20.55 24.91
CA ARG A 355 20.28 -19.63 24.46
C ARG A 355 20.80 -18.37 23.78
N SER A 356 22.01 -17.92 24.12
CA SER A 356 22.63 -16.77 23.47
C SER A 356 22.92 -17.02 21.99
N TYR A 357 23.06 -18.27 21.57
CA TYR A 357 23.46 -18.66 20.21
C TYR A 357 22.40 -19.46 19.43
N HIS A 358 21.28 -19.84 20.03
CA HIS A 358 20.24 -20.65 19.37
C HIS A 358 18.84 -20.02 19.49
N ASP A 359 18.02 -20.23 18.47
CA ASP A 359 16.58 -19.93 18.47
C ASP A 359 15.85 -20.96 19.33
N VAL A 360 15.12 -20.50 20.34
CA VAL A 360 14.48 -21.37 21.33
C VAL A 360 13.34 -22.19 20.72
N LEU A 361 12.72 -21.72 19.63
CA LEU A 361 11.58 -22.40 19.02
C LEU A 361 12.02 -23.51 18.05
N THR A 362 13.00 -23.25 17.19
CA THR A 362 13.43 -24.21 16.17
C THR A 362 14.70 -24.99 16.54
N GLY A 363 15.45 -24.54 17.54
CA GLY A 363 16.76 -25.10 17.90
C GLY A 363 17.88 -24.76 16.90
N LEU A 364 17.56 -24.02 15.82
CA LEU A 364 18.57 -23.56 14.87
C LEU A 364 19.44 -22.47 15.48
N PRO A 365 20.68 -22.28 14.98
CA PRO A 365 21.48 -21.10 15.29
C PRO A 365 20.70 -19.80 15.06
N ASN A 366 20.85 -18.84 15.98
CA ASN A 366 20.20 -17.53 15.88
C ASN A 366 21.08 -16.50 15.13
N ARG A 367 20.61 -15.25 15.03
CA ARG A 367 21.36 -14.16 14.38
C ARG A 367 22.77 -13.96 14.95
N ALA A 368 22.97 -14.10 16.26
CA ALA A 368 24.29 -13.92 16.87
C ALA A 368 25.26 -15.05 16.48
N ALA A 369 24.79 -16.29 16.44
CA ALA A 369 25.58 -17.42 15.96
C ALA A 369 25.88 -17.34 14.46
N LEU A 370 24.92 -16.89 13.65
CA LEU A 370 25.12 -16.67 12.22
C LEU A 370 26.21 -15.64 11.97
N ALA A 371 26.21 -14.50 12.67
CA ALA A 371 27.22 -13.46 12.52
C ALA A 371 28.63 -14.01 12.77
N GLY A 372 28.84 -14.72 13.90
CA GLY A 372 30.13 -15.35 14.20
C GLY A 372 30.53 -16.47 13.23
N ARG A 373 29.55 -17.14 12.61
CA ARG A 373 29.82 -18.16 11.58
C ARG A 373 30.16 -17.55 10.22
N PHE A 374 29.58 -16.40 9.90
CA PHE A 374 29.74 -15.74 8.61
C PHE A 374 31.19 -15.41 8.30
N ASP A 375 31.91 -14.86 9.29
CA ASP A 375 33.33 -14.51 9.15
C ASP A 375 34.19 -15.75 8.86
N GLN A 376 33.87 -16.88 9.49
CA GLN A 376 34.57 -18.15 9.27
C GLN A 376 34.34 -18.69 7.86
N GLU A 377 33.10 -18.60 7.34
CA GLU A 377 32.77 -19.13 6.01
C GLU A 377 33.29 -18.22 4.89
N ILE A 378 33.33 -16.89 5.08
CA ILE A 378 34.01 -15.97 4.16
C ILE A 378 35.50 -16.28 4.10
N ALA A 379 36.17 -16.42 5.25
CA ALA A 379 37.58 -16.76 5.30
C ALA A 379 37.89 -18.11 4.62
N ARG A 380 36.99 -19.10 4.78
CA ARG A 380 37.11 -20.40 4.12
C ARG A 380 36.92 -20.29 2.60
N ALA A 381 35.94 -19.53 2.14
CA ALA A 381 35.71 -19.30 0.70
C ALA A 381 36.89 -18.57 0.05
N GLN A 382 37.47 -17.59 0.76
CA GLN A 382 38.70 -16.89 0.33
C GLN A 382 39.89 -17.85 0.18
N ALA A 383 40.11 -18.75 1.14
CA ALA A 383 41.23 -19.68 1.13
C ALA A 383 41.06 -20.81 0.09
N GLY A 384 39.83 -21.26 -0.17
CA GLY A 384 39.51 -22.39 -1.04
C GLY A 384 39.15 -22.03 -2.49
N GLY A 385 38.94 -20.75 -2.81
CA GLY A 385 38.51 -20.30 -4.14
C GLY A 385 37.10 -20.77 -4.55
N ALA A 386 36.29 -21.25 -3.60
CA ALA A 386 34.94 -21.75 -3.84
C ALA A 386 33.89 -20.64 -3.65
N LEU A 387 32.74 -20.76 -4.32
CA LEU A 387 31.65 -19.82 -4.17
C LEU A 387 30.91 -20.06 -2.84
N LEU A 388 30.65 -18.97 -2.13
CA LEU A 388 29.74 -18.94 -0.98
C LEU A 388 28.45 -18.24 -1.42
N ALA A 389 27.32 -18.94 -1.35
CA ALA A 389 26.01 -18.35 -1.63
C ALA A 389 25.22 -18.18 -0.33
N VAL A 390 24.73 -16.95 -0.13
CA VAL A 390 23.94 -16.53 1.01
C VAL A 390 22.49 -16.46 0.56
N CYS A 391 21.66 -17.36 1.09
CA CYS A 391 20.28 -17.52 0.67
C CYS A 391 19.36 -17.13 1.83
N LEU A 392 18.55 -16.08 1.64
CA LEU A 392 17.54 -15.63 2.59
C LEU A 392 16.17 -16.14 2.15
N PHE A 393 15.46 -16.80 3.06
CA PHE A 393 14.15 -17.41 2.83
C PHE A 393 13.09 -16.67 3.63
N ASP A 394 11.95 -16.44 2.99
CA ASP A 394 10.73 -15.97 3.65
C ASP A 394 9.55 -16.85 3.23
N LEU A 395 8.74 -17.22 4.21
CA LEU A 395 7.60 -18.11 4.01
C LEU A 395 6.39 -17.31 3.49
N ASP A 396 6.01 -17.56 2.24
CA ASP A 396 4.94 -16.82 1.58
C ASP A 396 3.61 -17.03 2.33
N HIS A 397 2.93 -15.92 2.62
CA HIS A 397 1.62 -15.93 3.29
C HIS A 397 1.62 -16.60 4.69
N PHE A 398 2.77 -16.73 5.37
CA PHE A 398 2.84 -17.32 6.70
C PHE A 398 1.95 -16.60 7.74
N ARG A 399 1.75 -15.29 7.58
CA ARG A 399 0.76 -14.55 8.39
C ARG A 399 -0.66 -15.13 8.26
N GLN A 400 -1.08 -15.56 7.08
CA GLN A 400 -2.39 -16.21 6.88
C GLN A 400 -2.46 -17.59 7.56
N VAL A 401 -1.33 -18.31 7.63
CA VAL A 401 -1.23 -19.57 8.41
C VAL A 401 -1.45 -19.28 9.90
N ASN A 402 -0.83 -18.22 10.43
CA ASN A 402 -1.03 -17.78 11.82
C ASN A 402 -2.46 -17.27 12.08
N ASP A 403 -3.04 -16.53 11.13
CA ASP A 403 -4.39 -15.96 11.27
C ASP A 403 -5.48 -17.05 11.20
N SER A 404 -5.27 -18.09 10.39
CA SER A 404 -6.20 -19.22 10.21
C SER A 404 -6.06 -20.32 11.26
N GLY A 405 -4.85 -20.55 11.79
CA GLY A 405 -4.54 -21.67 12.69
C GLY A 405 -4.14 -21.28 14.11
N GLY A 406 -3.87 -20.00 14.37
CA GLY A 406 -3.24 -19.53 15.61
C GLY A 406 -1.73 -19.80 15.65
N HIS A 407 -1.04 -19.13 16.59
CA HIS A 407 0.42 -19.19 16.69
C HIS A 407 0.98 -20.60 16.91
N ALA A 408 0.27 -21.47 17.63
CA ALA A 408 0.72 -22.85 17.83
C ALA A 408 0.80 -23.65 16.51
N LEU A 409 -0.08 -23.37 15.54
CA LEU A 409 0.01 -23.96 14.21
C LEU A 409 1.25 -23.42 13.47
N GLY A 410 1.46 -22.11 13.52
CA GLY A 410 2.63 -21.46 12.93
C GLY A 410 3.94 -22.00 13.52
N ASP A 411 4.01 -22.19 14.83
CA ASP A 411 5.19 -22.72 15.53
C ASP A 411 5.53 -24.15 15.09
N GLU A 412 4.53 -25.04 14.93
CA GLU A 412 4.74 -26.39 14.41
C GLU A 412 5.17 -26.42 12.95
N VAL A 413 4.65 -25.49 12.13
CA VAL A 413 5.09 -25.31 10.75
C VAL A 413 6.54 -24.80 10.72
N LEU A 414 6.90 -23.82 11.55
CA LEU A 414 8.27 -23.30 11.65
C LEU A 414 9.27 -24.36 12.10
N LYS A 415 8.91 -25.22 13.05
CA LYS A 415 9.75 -26.37 13.46
C LYS A 415 9.98 -27.34 12.31
N GLN A 416 8.95 -27.63 11.51
CA GLN A 416 9.09 -28.50 10.35
C GLN A 416 9.88 -27.86 9.21
N VAL A 417 9.70 -26.56 8.96
CA VAL A 417 10.53 -25.79 8.01
C VAL A 417 11.99 -25.85 8.45
N ALA A 418 12.26 -25.59 9.72
CA ALA A 418 13.60 -25.67 10.30
C ALA A 418 14.19 -27.08 10.18
N SER A 419 13.42 -28.12 10.48
CA SER A 419 13.85 -29.52 10.30
C SER A 419 14.21 -29.78 8.84
N ARG A 420 13.36 -29.41 7.88
CA ARG A 420 13.64 -29.63 6.45
C ARG A 420 14.88 -28.87 5.97
N LEU A 421 15.07 -27.64 6.43
CA LEU A 421 16.25 -26.85 6.11
C LEU A 421 17.51 -27.44 6.77
N HIS A 422 17.41 -27.95 8.00
CA HIS A 422 18.50 -28.61 8.70
C HIS A 422 18.89 -29.94 8.04
N ASP A 423 17.91 -30.79 7.73
CA ASP A 423 18.09 -32.07 7.03
C ASP A 423 18.70 -31.86 5.65
N PHE A 424 18.31 -30.77 4.97
CA PHE A 424 18.91 -30.38 3.70
C PHE A 424 20.35 -29.86 3.87
N ALA A 425 20.59 -29.07 4.90
CA ALA A 425 21.90 -28.47 5.15
C ALA A 425 22.95 -29.53 5.53
N GLY A 426 22.55 -30.54 6.31
CA GLY A 426 23.43 -31.61 6.78
C GLY A 426 24.72 -31.05 7.40
N ASN A 427 25.85 -31.67 7.07
CA ASN A 427 27.18 -31.17 7.47
C ASN A 427 27.81 -30.25 6.41
N ASP A 428 27.18 -30.11 5.24
CA ASP A 428 27.74 -29.49 4.04
C ASP A 428 27.34 -28.02 3.89
N HIS A 429 26.24 -27.61 4.54
CA HIS A 429 25.76 -26.22 4.54
C HIS A 429 25.47 -25.75 5.97
N TYR A 430 25.22 -24.45 6.14
CA TYR A 430 24.89 -23.87 7.45
C TYR A 430 23.55 -23.17 7.40
N VAL A 431 22.66 -23.48 8.35
CA VAL A 431 21.32 -22.90 8.44
C VAL A 431 21.14 -22.15 9.75
N ALA A 432 20.49 -21.00 9.70
CA ALA A 432 20.13 -20.19 10.84
C ALA A 432 18.72 -19.61 10.69
N ARG A 433 18.13 -19.18 11.81
CA ARG A 433 16.86 -18.43 11.82
C ARG A 433 17.09 -17.03 12.38
N LEU A 434 16.65 -16.02 11.63
CA LEU A 434 16.82 -14.62 12.04
C LEU A 434 15.71 -14.13 12.98
N GLY A 435 14.52 -14.70 12.82
CA GLY A 435 13.31 -14.35 13.58
C GLY A 435 12.07 -14.43 12.69
N GLY A 436 10.89 -14.47 13.30
CA GLY A 436 9.64 -14.55 12.52
C GLY A 436 9.61 -15.76 11.57
N ASP A 437 9.37 -15.52 10.30
CA ASP A 437 9.36 -16.46 9.17
C ASP A 437 10.63 -16.44 8.31
N GLU A 438 11.70 -15.79 8.79
CA GLU A 438 12.94 -15.61 8.03
C GLU A 438 14.03 -16.63 8.42
N PHE A 439 14.57 -17.30 7.40
CA PHE A 439 15.67 -18.27 7.54
C PHE A 439 16.83 -17.90 6.62
N VAL A 440 18.06 -18.21 7.05
CA VAL A 440 19.27 -18.05 6.26
C VAL A 440 19.91 -19.41 6.02
N LEU A 441 20.30 -19.68 4.79
CA LEU A 441 21.14 -20.82 4.41
C LEU A 441 22.42 -20.31 3.75
N LEU A 442 23.56 -20.78 4.24
CA LEU A 442 24.86 -20.59 3.62
C LEU A 442 25.21 -21.87 2.84
N LEU A 443 25.14 -21.77 1.53
CA LEU A 443 25.55 -22.84 0.61
C LEU A 443 27.05 -22.72 0.33
N ARG A 444 27.77 -23.82 0.56
CA ARG A 444 29.24 -23.89 0.55
C ARG A 444 29.71 -24.87 -0.51
N ASP A 445 30.95 -24.66 -0.96
CA ASP A 445 31.71 -25.58 -1.80
C ASP A 445 31.09 -25.81 -3.21
N HIS A 446 30.46 -24.77 -3.78
CA HIS A 446 29.91 -24.80 -5.14
C HIS A 446 30.90 -24.18 -6.14
N GLY A 447 31.09 -24.84 -7.29
CA GLY A 447 32.01 -24.38 -8.33
C GLY A 447 31.47 -23.26 -9.22
N ASP A 448 30.15 -23.15 -9.38
CA ASP A 448 29.50 -22.16 -10.23
C ASP A 448 28.09 -21.77 -9.75
N ARG A 449 27.56 -20.69 -10.31
CA ARG A 449 26.19 -20.21 -10.03
C ARG A 449 25.13 -21.23 -10.42
N ALA A 450 25.31 -21.95 -11.53
CA ALA A 450 24.36 -22.96 -12.00
C ALA A 450 24.25 -24.15 -11.01
N GLY A 451 25.31 -24.49 -10.29
CA GLY A 451 25.27 -25.44 -9.18
C GLY A 451 24.39 -24.95 -8.03
N VAL A 452 24.48 -23.65 -7.69
CA VAL A 452 23.69 -23.03 -6.61
C VAL A 452 22.20 -23.03 -6.98
N GLU A 453 21.88 -22.65 -8.23
CA GLU A 453 20.51 -22.66 -8.76
C GLU A 453 19.86 -24.04 -8.67
N ARG A 454 20.53 -25.09 -9.19
CA ARG A 454 20.03 -26.48 -9.10
C ARG A 454 19.82 -26.96 -7.67
N THR A 455 20.71 -26.56 -6.77
CA THR A 455 20.64 -26.91 -5.34
C THR A 455 19.41 -26.27 -4.69
N LEU A 456 19.16 -24.99 -4.99
CA LEU A 456 18.00 -24.25 -4.49
C LEU A 456 16.68 -24.72 -5.09
N GLU A 457 16.63 -25.08 -6.38
CA GLU A 457 15.43 -25.67 -6.99
C GLU A 457 14.99 -26.96 -6.27
N ARG A 458 15.96 -27.83 -5.95
CA ARG A 458 15.71 -29.06 -5.20
C ARG A 458 15.20 -28.77 -3.79
N LEU A 459 15.78 -27.77 -3.12
CA LEU A 459 15.32 -27.33 -1.80
C LEU A 459 13.91 -26.72 -1.87
N MET A 460 13.63 -25.87 -2.85
CA MET A 460 12.32 -25.25 -3.05
C MET A 460 11.22 -26.30 -3.24
N LEU A 461 11.49 -27.35 -4.02
CA LEU A 461 10.58 -28.50 -4.17
C LEU A 461 10.35 -29.23 -2.83
N ALA A 462 11.38 -29.40 -2.01
CA ALA A 462 11.26 -30.01 -0.68
C ALA A 462 10.44 -29.15 0.29
N LEU A 463 10.60 -27.82 0.23
CA LEU A 463 9.82 -26.87 1.03
C LEU A 463 8.35 -26.79 0.59
N THR A 464 8.05 -27.06 -0.68
CA THR A 464 6.65 -27.06 -1.16
C THR A 464 5.85 -28.28 -0.68
N ARG A 465 6.49 -29.29 -0.08
CA ARG A 465 5.78 -30.47 0.44
C ARG A 465 4.81 -30.04 1.55
N PRO A 466 3.61 -30.64 1.65
CA PRO A 466 2.65 -30.22 2.66
C PRO A 466 3.19 -30.38 4.10
N TYR A 467 2.85 -29.45 4.98
CA TYR A 467 3.26 -29.47 6.40
C TYR A 467 2.14 -30.05 7.27
N LEU A 468 2.48 -30.91 8.23
CA LEU A 468 1.51 -31.61 9.08
C LEU A 468 1.48 -30.99 10.47
N ALA A 469 0.38 -30.34 10.84
CA ALA A 469 0.23 -29.77 12.17
C ALA A 469 -1.06 -30.31 12.81
N GLY A 470 -0.90 -31.31 13.69
CA GLY A 470 -1.99 -32.12 14.21
C GLY A 470 -2.63 -32.97 13.11
N SER A 471 -3.93 -32.81 12.88
CA SER A 471 -4.68 -33.50 11.80
C SER A 471 -4.81 -32.67 10.52
N ARG A 472 -4.16 -31.52 10.42
CA ARG A 472 -4.29 -30.58 9.29
C ARG A 472 -3.04 -30.57 8.43
N THR A 473 -3.28 -30.48 7.12
CA THR A 473 -2.24 -30.33 6.10
C THR A 473 -2.19 -28.87 5.64
N VAL A 474 -1.04 -28.22 5.79
CA VAL A 474 -0.84 -26.80 5.46
C VAL A 474 0.02 -26.70 4.20
N PRO A 475 -0.53 -26.18 3.07
CA PRO A 475 0.29 -25.82 1.92
C PRO A 475 1.03 -24.52 2.22
N LEU A 476 2.33 -24.51 1.95
CA LEU A 476 3.18 -23.33 2.15
C LEU A 476 4.22 -23.27 1.03
N THR A 477 4.53 -22.06 0.58
CA THR A 477 5.62 -21.79 -0.36
C THR A 477 6.62 -20.85 0.29
N ALA A 478 7.82 -20.77 -0.27
CA ALA A 478 8.83 -19.82 0.15
C ALA A 478 9.28 -18.98 -1.05
N SER A 479 9.70 -17.75 -0.77
CA SER A 479 10.47 -16.93 -1.70
C SER A 479 11.92 -16.89 -1.20
N VAL A 480 12.88 -16.86 -2.14
CA VAL A 480 14.32 -16.91 -1.80
C VAL A 480 15.08 -15.82 -2.52
N GLY A 481 15.84 -15.04 -1.77
CA GLY A 481 16.83 -14.11 -2.30
C GLY A 481 18.24 -14.66 -2.13
N VAL A 482 19.07 -14.55 -3.16
CA VAL A 482 20.40 -15.15 -3.18
C VAL A 482 21.46 -14.11 -3.50
N ALA A 483 22.45 -13.95 -2.62
CA ALA A 483 23.66 -13.20 -2.90
C ALA A 483 24.86 -14.16 -3.00
N VAL A 484 25.69 -13.99 -4.02
CA VAL A 484 26.86 -14.84 -4.24
C VAL A 484 28.13 -14.05 -3.97
N TYR A 485 28.95 -14.54 -3.05
CA TYR A 485 30.29 -14.03 -2.80
C TYR A 485 31.24 -14.48 -3.92
N LYS A 486 31.93 -13.51 -4.55
CA LYS A 486 32.82 -13.73 -5.70
C LYS A 486 34.29 -13.35 -5.42
N GLY A 487 34.71 -13.28 -4.16
CA GLY A 487 36.11 -13.04 -3.79
C GLY A 487 36.55 -11.57 -3.64
N SER A 488 35.64 -10.60 -3.68
CA SER A 488 35.91 -9.20 -3.35
C SER A 488 35.67 -8.91 -1.86
N ASP A 489 36.30 -7.86 -1.30
CA ASP A 489 36.17 -7.47 0.12
C ASP A 489 34.75 -6.99 0.46
N VAL A 490 33.85 -7.94 0.76
CA VAL A 490 32.44 -7.69 1.03
C VAL A 490 32.11 -8.24 2.41
N SER A 491 31.66 -7.38 3.31
CA SER A 491 31.24 -7.75 4.67
C SER A 491 29.99 -8.63 4.70
N ALA A 492 29.83 -9.40 5.78
CA ALA A 492 28.65 -10.24 6.03
C ALA A 492 27.33 -9.48 5.92
N ASP A 493 27.27 -8.28 6.51
CA ASP A 493 26.09 -7.41 6.46
C ASP A 493 25.73 -6.98 5.03
N HIS A 494 26.74 -6.83 4.18
CA HIS A 494 26.54 -6.42 2.79
C HIS A 494 25.97 -7.59 1.96
N LEU A 495 26.48 -8.81 2.14
CA LEU A 495 25.93 -10.00 1.49
C LEU A 495 24.51 -10.34 1.96
N LEU A 496 24.23 -10.22 3.27
CA LEU A 496 22.88 -10.41 3.79
C LEU A 496 21.90 -9.36 3.24
N ARG A 497 22.33 -8.11 3.11
CA ARG A 497 21.53 -7.04 2.51
C ARG A 497 21.24 -7.29 1.03
N HIS A 498 22.22 -7.77 0.27
CA HIS A 498 22.03 -8.19 -1.11
C HIS A 498 21.05 -9.36 -1.24
N ALA A 499 21.13 -10.33 -0.34
CA ALA A 499 20.19 -11.45 -0.31
C ALA A 499 18.76 -10.99 0.04
N ASP A 500 18.61 -10.03 0.96
CA ASP A 500 17.33 -9.41 1.31
C ASP A 500 16.71 -8.62 0.15
N GLN A 501 17.53 -7.87 -0.59
CA GLN A 501 17.10 -7.17 -1.80
C GLN A 501 16.59 -8.13 -2.87
N ALA A 502 17.34 -9.20 -3.14
CA ALA A 502 16.92 -10.22 -4.07
C ALA A 502 15.63 -10.93 -3.61
N LEU A 503 15.45 -11.13 -2.31
CA LEU A 503 14.23 -11.73 -1.74
C LEU A 503 13.01 -10.83 -1.97
N TYR A 504 13.16 -9.52 -1.81
CA TYR A 504 12.09 -8.57 -2.13
C TYR A 504 11.69 -8.65 -3.61
N GLN A 505 12.65 -8.72 -4.53
CA GLN A 505 12.37 -8.88 -5.96
C GLN A 505 11.61 -10.18 -6.25
N ALA A 506 11.99 -11.29 -5.61
CA ALA A 506 11.26 -12.55 -5.71
C ALA A 506 9.77 -12.38 -5.31
N LYS A 507 9.48 -11.57 -4.27
CA LYS A 507 8.11 -11.29 -3.83
C LYS A 507 7.34 -10.40 -4.80
N VAL A 508 7.94 -9.34 -5.33
CA VAL A 508 7.30 -8.42 -6.29
C VAL A 508 6.99 -9.13 -7.61
N GLN A 509 7.89 -9.98 -8.07
CA GLN A 509 7.75 -10.71 -9.33
C GLN A 509 6.80 -11.91 -9.24
N GLY A 510 6.02 -12.06 -8.16
CA GLY A 510 4.97 -13.07 -8.04
C GLY A 510 5.22 -14.19 -7.04
N ARG A 511 6.23 -14.06 -6.15
CA ARG A 511 6.56 -15.03 -5.07
C ARG A 511 6.91 -16.44 -5.59
N ARG A 512 7.13 -17.40 -4.68
CA ARG A 512 7.40 -18.82 -5.00
C ARG A 512 8.56 -19.02 -5.97
N LYS A 513 9.62 -18.22 -5.83
CA LYS A 513 10.77 -18.27 -6.74
C LYS A 513 12.05 -17.90 -6.02
N VAL A 514 13.14 -18.27 -6.67
CA VAL A 514 14.49 -17.87 -6.32
C VAL A 514 14.85 -16.66 -7.19
N HIS A 515 15.39 -15.62 -6.57
CA HIS A 515 15.94 -14.47 -7.29
C HIS A 515 17.37 -14.24 -6.82
N PHE A 516 18.27 -14.00 -7.78
CA PHE A 516 19.67 -13.73 -7.51
C PHE A 516 19.89 -12.23 -7.54
N PHE A 517 20.66 -11.74 -6.59
CA PHE A 517 21.10 -10.36 -6.56
C PHE A 517 21.94 -10.04 -7.81
N ASP A 518 21.54 -8.98 -8.51
CA ASP A 518 22.23 -8.43 -9.68
C ASP A 518 22.40 -6.91 -9.50
N ALA A 519 23.64 -6.44 -9.49
CA ALA A 519 23.98 -5.07 -9.10
C ALA A 519 23.39 -4.02 -10.07
N ASP A 520 23.24 -4.37 -11.35
CA ASP A 520 22.78 -3.46 -12.39
C ASP A 520 21.25 -3.25 -12.38
N LEU A 521 20.48 -4.20 -11.82
CA LEU A 521 19.02 -4.13 -11.74
C LEU A 521 18.53 -3.41 -10.46
N ASP A 522 19.33 -3.42 -9.38
CA ASP A 522 18.93 -2.94 -8.04
C ASP A 522 19.29 -1.47 -7.76
N GLU A 523 20.21 -0.84 -8.51
CA GLU A 523 20.50 0.60 -8.38
C GLU A 523 19.30 1.48 -8.79
N GLN A 524 18.52 1.05 -9.79
CA GLN A 524 17.33 1.75 -10.26
C GLN A 524 16.20 1.74 -9.21
N VAL A 525 15.99 0.61 -8.51
CA VAL A 525 14.91 0.47 -7.52
C VAL A 525 15.22 1.23 -6.22
N ARG A 526 16.49 1.27 -5.79
CA ARG A 526 16.93 2.07 -4.64
C ARG A 526 16.77 3.57 -4.87
N THR A 527 17.09 4.03 -6.06
CA THR A 527 16.94 5.44 -6.46
C THR A 527 15.48 5.88 -6.36
N HIS A 528 14.53 5.04 -6.80
CA HIS A 528 13.11 5.36 -6.73
C HIS A 528 12.54 5.42 -5.30
N HIS A 529 12.96 4.53 -4.40
CA HIS A 529 12.47 4.56 -3.01
C HIS A 529 13.01 5.77 -2.23
N ASN A 530 14.31 6.06 -2.35
CA ASN A 530 14.92 7.22 -1.69
C ASN A 530 14.31 8.52 -2.21
N ARG A 531 14.18 8.68 -3.53
CA ARG A 531 13.53 9.85 -4.14
C ARG A 531 12.10 10.06 -3.65
N ARG A 532 11.32 8.98 -3.45
CA ARG A 532 9.96 9.10 -2.90
C ARG A 532 9.95 9.62 -1.47
N THR A 533 10.87 9.15 -0.62
CA THR A 533 11.00 9.63 0.76
C THR A 533 11.43 11.09 0.78
N GLU A 534 12.41 11.46 -0.03
CA GLU A 534 12.88 12.85 -0.16
C GLU A 534 11.76 13.79 -0.62
N VAL A 535 10.94 13.41 -1.60
CA VAL A 535 9.80 14.23 -2.05
C VAL A 535 8.75 14.38 -0.95
N ARG A 536 8.50 13.36 -0.13
CA ARG A 536 7.58 13.46 1.02
C ARG A 536 8.12 14.44 2.06
N GLU A 537 9.40 14.33 2.39
CA GLU A 537 10.06 15.24 3.32
C GLU A 537 10.07 16.67 2.79
N ALA A 538 10.29 16.86 1.48
CA ALA A 538 10.24 18.16 0.82
C ALA A 538 8.87 18.83 0.92
N LEU A 539 7.78 18.07 0.76
CA LEU A 539 6.42 18.57 0.95
C LEU A 539 6.20 19.03 2.40
N LEU A 540 6.60 18.22 3.38
CA LEU A 540 6.44 18.55 4.81
C LEU A 540 7.35 19.71 5.25
N ALA A 541 8.52 19.86 4.63
CA ALA A 541 9.49 20.91 4.93
C ALA A 541 9.24 22.22 4.16
N GLY A 542 8.15 22.34 3.39
CA GLY A 542 7.85 23.55 2.61
C GLY A 542 8.85 23.86 1.51
N GLN A 543 9.53 22.84 0.98
CA GLN A 543 10.54 23.00 -0.08
C GLN A 543 9.94 22.97 -1.49
N LEU A 544 8.72 22.44 -1.61
CA LEU A 544 7.93 22.52 -2.83
C LEU A 544 7.31 23.91 -2.94
N VAL A 545 7.40 24.53 -4.12
CA VAL A 545 6.91 25.90 -4.38
C VAL A 545 6.29 25.98 -5.78
N PRO A 546 5.17 26.70 -5.97
CA PRO A 546 4.64 26.98 -7.30
C PRO A 546 5.43 28.11 -7.98
N PHE A 547 5.76 27.94 -9.25
CA PHE A 547 6.17 29.02 -10.15
C PHE A 547 5.04 29.23 -11.15
N TYR A 548 4.89 30.44 -11.65
CA TYR A 548 3.79 30.84 -12.51
C TYR A 548 4.32 31.20 -13.89
N GLN A 549 3.80 30.53 -14.92
CA GLN A 549 4.10 30.87 -16.31
C GLN A 549 2.93 31.64 -16.93
N PRO A 550 3.16 32.84 -17.49
CA PRO A 550 2.11 33.63 -18.10
C PRO A 550 1.49 33.01 -19.35
N LYS A 551 0.16 33.06 -19.39
CA LYS A 551 -0.68 32.81 -20.56
C LYS A 551 -1.13 34.16 -21.11
N VAL A 552 -0.91 34.40 -22.40
CA VAL A 552 -1.24 35.68 -23.05
C VAL A 552 -2.13 35.49 -24.26
N ASP A 553 -3.00 36.47 -24.49
CA ASP A 553 -3.69 36.68 -25.75
C ASP A 553 -2.77 37.53 -26.63
N MET A 554 -2.11 36.88 -27.59
CA MET A 554 -1.10 37.49 -28.44
C MET A 554 -1.70 38.53 -29.40
N ARG A 555 -2.98 38.35 -29.78
CA ARG A 555 -3.68 39.28 -30.68
C ARG A 555 -3.94 40.62 -30.00
N HIS A 556 -4.43 40.59 -28.76
CA HIS A 556 -4.77 41.80 -28.01
C HIS A 556 -3.65 42.29 -27.09
N GLY A 557 -2.58 41.51 -26.92
CA GLY A 557 -1.44 41.89 -26.08
C GLY A 557 -1.76 41.92 -24.59
N ARG A 558 -2.65 41.04 -24.11
CA ARG A 558 -3.11 41.01 -22.71
C ARG A 558 -2.77 39.69 -22.03
N VAL A 559 -2.44 39.77 -20.75
CA VAL A 559 -2.28 38.60 -19.87
C VAL A 559 -3.67 38.04 -19.54
N VAL A 560 -3.90 36.77 -19.83
CA VAL A 560 -5.20 36.09 -19.59
C VAL A 560 -5.17 35.19 -18.36
N GLY A 561 -4.00 34.70 -17.99
CA GLY A 561 -3.85 33.74 -16.91
C GLY A 561 -2.40 33.36 -16.65
N MET A 562 -2.24 32.40 -15.75
CA MET A 562 -0.96 31.78 -15.40
C MET A 562 -1.12 30.26 -15.34
N GLU A 563 -0.08 29.52 -15.66
CA GLU A 563 0.03 28.10 -15.31
C GLU A 563 0.87 27.96 -14.04
N ALA A 564 0.34 27.26 -13.03
CA ALA A 564 1.07 26.92 -11.82
C ALA A 564 1.92 25.66 -12.07
N LEU A 565 3.23 25.88 -12.15
CA LEU A 565 4.23 24.87 -12.40
C LEU A 565 5.02 24.59 -11.13
N LEU A 566 4.89 23.37 -10.61
CA LEU A 566 5.57 22.96 -9.40
C LEU A 566 7.10 22.99 -9.57
N ARG A 567 7.81 23.48 -8.55
CA ARG A 567 9.26 23.44 -8.43
C ARG A 567 9.65 22.91 -7.06
N TRP A 568 10.85 22.35 -6.97
CA TRP A 568 11.43 21.92 -5.70
C TRP A 568 12.69 22.72 -5.40
N ARG A 569 12.69 23.51 -4.33
CA ARG A 569 13.88 24.17 -3.78
C ARG A 569 14.69 23.17 -2.97
N HIS A 570 15.44 22.32 -3.68
CA HIS A 570 16.25 21.28 -3.07
C HIS A 570 17.48 21.88 -2.35
N PRO A 571 17.74 21.55 -1.07
CA PRO A 571 18.80 22.16 -0.27
C PRO A 571 20.20 22.07 -0.91
N ALA A 572 20.54 20.92 -1.50
CA ALA A 572 21.84 20.69 -2.13
C ALA A 572 21.90 20.95 -3.65
N ARG A 573 20.77 20.86 -4.37
CA ARG A 573 20.74 20.85 -5.85
C ARG A 573 20.13 22.11 -6.46
N GLY A 574 19.64 23.04 -5.63
CA GLY A 574 18.97 24.24 -6.10
C GLY A 574 17.54 23.97 -6.56
N LEU A 575 17.06 24.75 -7.53
CA LEU A 575 15.69 24.69 -8.02
C LEU A 575 15.53 23.58 -9.07
N LEU A 576 14.78 22.53 -8.73
CA LEU A 576 14.52 21.40 -9.61
C LEU A 576 13.16 21.52 -10.29
N GLY A 577 13.11 21.04 -11.55
CA GLY A 577 11.88 20.98 -12.34
C GLY A 577 11.03 19.74 -12.03
N PRO A 578 9.73 19.75 -12.38
CA PRO A 578 8.80 18.66 -12.06
C PRO A 578 9.24 17.31 -12.65
N GLY A 579 9.82 17.31 -13.86
CA GLY A 579 10.33 16.10 -14.51
C GLY A 579 11.46 15.39 -13.77
N GLU A 580 12.13 16.05 -12.81
CA GLU A 580 13.21 15.44 -12.04
C GLU A 580 12.74 14.65 -10.81
N PHE A 581 11.52 14.91 -10.31
CA PHE A 581 11.04 14.33 -9.05
C PHE A 581 9.61 13.78 -9.10
N LEU A 582 8.71 14.30 -9.94
CA LEU A 582 7.35 13.77 -10.05
C LEU A 582 7.28 12.31 -10.55
N PRO A 583 8.11 11.83 -11.49
CA PRO A 583 8.09 10.43 -11.91
C PRO A 583 8.35 9.43 -10.76
N ALA A 584 9.00 9.86 -9.68
CA ALA A 584 9.25 9.01 -8.53
C ALA A 584 8.00 8.77 -7.66
N VAL A 585 6.97 9.61 -7.79
CA VAL A 585 5.79 9.61 -6.90
C VAL A 585 4.45 9.46 -7.64
N GLU A 586 4.46 9.56 -8.97
CA GLU A 586 3.29 9.56 -9.86
C GLU A 586 2.30 8.40 -9.63
N HIS A 587 2.81 7.20 -9.30
CA HIS A 587 1.98 6.01 -9.07
C HIS A 587 1.65 5.75 -7.59
N THR A 588 1.89 6.72 -6.70
CA THR A 588 1.74 6.59 -5.24
C THR A 588 0.70 7.56 -4.68
N ASP A 589 0.24 7.38 -3.43
CA ASP A 589 -0.70 8.33 -2.79
C ASP A 589 -0.13 9.74 -2.61
N LEU A 590 1.21 9.85 -2.55
CA LEU A 590 1.91 11.11 -2.39
C LEU A 590 1.65 12.10 -3.54
N ILE A 591 1.36 11.64 -4.77
CA ILE A 591 1.02 12.56 -5.86
C ILE A 591 -0.32 13.28 -5.63
N ALA A 592 -1.26 12.62 -4.95
CA ALA A 592 -2.54 13.22 -4.59
C ALA A 592 -2.33 14.25 -3.47
N ASP A 593 -1.53 13.91 -2.46
CA ASP A 593 -1.17 14.84 -1.38
C ASP A 593 -0.49 16.11 -1.93
N ILE A 594 0.44 15.96 -2.89
CA ILE A 594 1.07 17.08 -3.59
C ILE A 594 0.03 17.86 -4.39
N GLY A 595 -0.86 17.19 -5.12
CA GLY A 595 -1.91 17.83 -5.92
C GLY A 595 -2.86 18.68 -5.09
N GLU A 596 -3.31 18.18 -3.93
CA GLU A 596 -4.14 18.94 -2.99
C GLU A 596 -3.38 20.15 -2.42
N TRP A 597 -2.09 19.99 -2.11
CA TRP A 597 -1.25 21.11 -1.67
C TRP A 597 -1.10 22.17 -2.76
N VAL A 598 -0.82 21.79 -4.01
CA VAL A 598 -0.71 22.73 -5.14
C VAL A 598 -2.02 23.47 -5.36
N LEU A 599 -3.18 22.80 -5.28
CA LEU A 599 -4.48 23.43 -5.41
C LEU A 599 -4.70 24.53 -4.36
N ARG A 600 -4.34 24.26 -3.10
CA ARG A 600 -4.42 25.25 -2.01
C ARG A 600 -3.53 26.46 -2.29
N GLN A 601 -2.27 26.24 -2.69
CA GLN A 601 -1.34 27.31 -3.02
C GLN A 601 -1.78 28.15 -4.23
N ALA A 602 -2.35 27.51 -5.24
CA ALA A 602 -2.90 28.20 -6.40
C ALA A 602 -4.11 29.08 -6.04
N LEU A 603 -5.00 28.60 -5.17
CA LEU A 603 -6.15 29.37 -4.69
C LEU A 603 -5.75 30.51 -3.76
N GLU A 604 -4.77 30.28 -2.89
CA GLU A 604 -4.16 31.32 -2.06
C GLU A 604 -3.59 32.44 -2.94
N GLN A 605 -2.80 32.10 -3.97
CA GLN A 605 -2.26 33.09 -4.89
C GLN A 605 -3.34 33.80 -5.72
N LEU A 606 -4.37 33.08 -6.15
CA LEU A 606 -5.53 33.66 -6.84
C LEU A 606 -6.24 34.69 -5.94
N ALA A 607 -6.36 34.44 -4.64
CA ALA A 607 -6.97 35.38 -3.71
C ALA A 607 -6.16 36.69 -3.63
N GLU A 608 -4.83 36.60 -3.59
CA GLU A 608 -3.95 37.76 -3.61
C GLU A 608 -4.08 38.58 -4.90
N TRP A 609 -4.08 37.91 -6.06
CA TRP A 609 -4.24 38.60 -7.34
C TRP A 609 -5.63 39.21 -7.50
N CYS A 610 -6.69 38.54 -7.03
CA CYS A 610 -8.03 39.10 -6.99
C CYS A 610 -8.08 40.35 -6.11
N ALA A 611 -7.43 40.34 -4.94
CA ALA A 611 -7.33 41.50 -4.06
C ALA A 611 -6.55 42.66 -4.72
N ALA A 612 -5.55 42.34 -5.55
CA ALA A 612 -4.84 43.31 -6.38
C ALA A 612 -5.62 43.75 -7.65
N GLY A 613 -6.89 43.34 -7.80
CA GLY A 613 -7.75 43.70 -8.92
C GLY A 613 -7.44 42.95 -10.22
N ARG A 614 -6.67 41.87 -10.17
CA ARG A 614 -6.30 41.02 -11.31
C ARG A 614 -7.16 39.76 -11.35
N MET A 615 -7.99 39.64 -12.39
CA MET A 615 -8.89 38.51 -12.61
C MET A 615 -8.28 37.48 -13.57
N TRP A 616 -7.05 37.04 -13.29
CA TRP A 616 -6.32 36.08 -14.11
C TRP A 616 -6.73 34.65 -13.75
N GLY A 617 -6.93 33.78 -14.75
CA GLY A 617 -7.11 32.36 -14.49
C GLY A 617 -5.80 31.70 -14.08
N VAL A 618 -5.82 30.74 -13.15
CA VAL A 618 -4.68 29.88 -12.81
C VAL A 618 -5.00 28.45 -13.19
N SER A 619 -4.14 27.87 -14.01
CA SER A 619 -4.26 26.49 -14.42
C SER A 619 -3.32 25.60 -13.59
N VAL A 620 -3.83 24.46 -13.14
CA VAL A 620 -3.11 23.52 -12.28
C VAL A 620 -3.15 22.12 -12.90
N ASN A 621 -1.98 21.53 -13.07
CA ASN A 621 -1.82 20.16 -13.55
C ASN A 621 -2.28 19.14 -12.51
N ILE A 622 -3.19 18.25 -12.88
CA ILE A 622 -3.70 17.18 -12.02
C ILE A 622 -3.31 15.80 -12.58
N ALA A 623 -2.51 15.07 -11.79
CA ALA A 623 -2.12 13.71 -12.14
C ALA A 623 -3.33 12.75 -12.18
N ALA A 624 -3.27 11.76 -13.08
CA ALA A 624 -4.34 10.77 -13.29
C ALA A 624 -4.82 10.12 -11.98
N ARG A 625 -3.86 9.69 -11.15
CA ARG A 625 -4.13 9.00 -9.89
C ARG A 625 -4.83 9.90 -8.86
N HIS A 626 -4.55 11.20 -8.86
CA HIS A 626 -5.25 12.18 -8.01
C HIS A 626 -6.67 12.39 -8.53
N PHE A 627 -6.82 12.61 -9.84
CA PHE A 627 -8.13 12.85 -10.47
C PHE A 627 -9.11 11.68 -10.33
N GLN A 628 -8.60 10.44 -10.40
CA GLN A 628 -9.42 9.22 -10.32
C GLN A 628 -9.76 8.79 -8.87
N ARG A 629 -9.36 9.57 -7.85
CA ARG A 629 -9.75 9.26 -6.47
C ARG A 629 -11.26 9.41 -6.29
N ALA A 630 -11.87 8.46 -5.59
CA ALA A 630 -13.30 8.48 -5.31
C ALA A 630 -13.75 9.71 -4.51
N ASP A 631 -12.85 10.30 -3.71
CA ASP A 631 -13.09 11.49 -2.89
C ASP A 631 -12.64 12.81 -3.55
N PHE A 632 -12.13 12.79 -4.79
CA PHE A 632 -11.55 13.98 -5.46
C PHE A 632 -12.50 15.19 -5.48
N VAL A 633 -13.74 15.00 -5.97
CA VAL A 633 -14.73 16.08 -6.06
C VAL A 633 -15.09 16.64 -4.67
N GLN A 634 -15.19 15.77 -3.67
CA GLN A 634 -15.48 16.16 -2.30
C GLN A 634 -14.34 16.99 -1.71
N GLN A 635 -13.09 16.56 -1.90
CA GLN A 635 -11.90 17.28 -1.42
C GLN A 635 -11.75 18.62 -2.13
N LEU A 636 -11.92 18.67 -3.44
CA LEU A 636 -11.86 19.91 -4.21
C LEU A 636 -12.92 20.92 -3.76
N ARG A 637 -14.14 20.47 -3.47
CA ARG A 637 -15.19 21.31 -2.88
C ARG A 637 -14.75 21.88 -1.53
N ALA A 638 -14.24 21.03 -0.65
CA ALA A 638 -13.76 21.45 0.67
C ALA A 638 -12.63 22.49 0.54
N ILE A 639 -11.68 22.28 -0.38
CA ILE A 639 -10.60 23.23 -0.66
C ILE A 639 -11.16 24.57 -1.16
N LEU A 640 -12.15 24.58 -2.06
CA LEU A 640 -12.75 25.82 -2.56
C LEU A 640 -13.51 26.59 -1.46
N GLU A 641 -14.17 25.89 -0.54
CA GLU A 641 -14.88 26.51 0.59
C GLU A 641 -13.94 27.28 1.54
N GLU A 642 -12.64 26.95 1.55
CA GLU A 642 -11.63 27.68 2.31
C GLU A 642 -11.29 29.06 1.68
N TYR A 643 -11.56 29.25 0.38
CA TYR A 643 -11.20 30.47 -0.37
C TYR A 643 -12.44 31.14 -1.01
N PRO A 644 -13.44 31.59 -0.23
CA PRO A 644 -14.71 32.11 -0.76
C PRO A 644 -14.57 33.41 -1.58
N ALA A 645 -13.45 34.13 -1.43
CA ALA A 645 -13.16 35.36 -2.18
C ALA A 645 -12.74 35.09 -3.64
N VAL A 646 -12.36 33.85 -3.96
CA VAL A 646 -11.88 33.46 -5.29
C VAL A 646 -13.04 32.88 -6.09
N PRO A 647 -13.44 33.47 -7.23
CA PRO A 647 -14.43 32.86 -8.10
C PRO A 647 -13.90 31.53 -8.66
N PRO A 648 -14.61 30.40 -8.51
CA PRO A 648 -14.13 29.09 -8.97
C PRO A 648 -13.76 29.03 -10.45
N ARG A 649 -14.37 29.90 -11.28
CA ARG A 649 -14.04 30.06 -12.70
C ARG A 649 -12.63 30.56 -12.98
N LEU A 650 -11.89 31.03 -11.99
CA LEU A 650 -10.50 31.39 -12.16
C LEU A 650 -9.58 30.18 -12.01
N LEU A 651 -10.04 29.09 -11.38
CA LEU A 651 -9.29 27.84 -11.33
C LEU A 651 -9.59 27.01 -12.58
N GLU A 652 -8.53 26.56 -13.23
CA GLU A 652 -8.58 25.66 -14.37
C GLU A 652 -7.76 24.41 -14.06
N LEU A 653 -8.33 23.22 -14.29
CA LEU A 653 -7.62 21.96 -14.08
C LEU A 653 -7.14 21.39 -15.40
N GLU A 654 -5.86 21.10 -15.48
CA GLU A 654 -5.22 20.52 -16.67
C GLU A 654 -5.05 19.02 -16.46
N ILE A 655 -5.52 18.24 -17.44
CA ILE A 655 -5.46 16.78 -17.43
C ILE A 655 -4.80 16.31 -18.72
N LEU A 656 -3.79 15.45 -18.60
CA LEU A 656 -3.13 14.81 -19.73
C LEU A 656 -4.13 14.01 -20.59
N GLU A 657 -4.00 14.15 -21.91
CA GLU A 657 -4.82 13.42 -22.89
C GLU A 657 -4.84 11.91 -22.62
N SER A 658 -3.66 11.30 -22.44
CA SER A 658 -3.49 9.85 -22.22
C SER A 658 -4.22 9.34 -20.96
N SER A 659 -4.28 10.18 -19.93
CA SER A 659 -4.92 9.85 -18.65
C SER A 659 -6.44 9.85 -18.74
N ALA A 660 -7.01 10.64 -19.65
CA ALA A 660 -8.44 10.72 -19.89
C ALA A 660 -8.99 9.52 -20.69
N LEU A 661 -8.12 8.74 -21.36
CA LEU A 661 -8.52 7.66 -22.29
C LEU A 661 -8.87 6.32 -21.63
N HIS A 662 -8.43 6.06 -20.40
CA HIS A 662 -8.65 4.75 -19.73
C HIS A 662 -10.11 4.52 -19.29
N ASP A 663 -10.82 5.55 -18.81
CA ASP A 663 -12.26 5.50 -18.49
C ASP A 663 -12.95 6.85 -18.73
N VAL A 664 -13.25 7.10 -20.01
CA VAL A 664 -13.81 8.37 -20.50
C VAL A 664 -15.16 8.72 -19.85
N ASN A 665 -15.99 7.73 -19.51
CA ASN A 665 -17.30 7.99 -18.92
C ASN A 665 -17.19 8.44 -17.47
N HIS A 666 -16.30 7.82 -16.71
CA HIS A 666 -16.01 8.22 -15.34
C HIS A 666 -15.37 9.61 -15.29
N VAL A 667 -14.33 9.84 -16.11
CA VAL A 667 -13.66 11.14 -16.23
C VAL A 667 -14.65 12.26 -16.58
N ARG A 668 -15.54 12.00 -17.55
CA ARG A 668 -16.60 12.94 -17.93
C ARG A 668 -17.51 13.31 -16.74
N CYS A 669 -17.90 12.34 -15.91
CA CYS A 669 -18.75 12.60 -14.74
C CYS A 669 -18.04 13.53 -13.76
N ILE A 670 -16.79 13.25 -13.43
CA ILE A 670 -15.97 14.08 -12.54
C ILE A 670 -15.85 15.51 -13.09
N MET A 671 -15.52 15.66 -14.38
CA MET A 671 -15.41 16.98 -15.01
C MET A 671 -16.73 17.76 -14.93
N GLN A 672 -17.86 17.12 -15.20
CA GLN A 672 -19.18 17.76 -15.12
C GLN A 672 -19.53 18.20 -13.70
N GLU A 673 -19.20 17.38 -12.69
CA GLU A 673 -19.40 17.74 -11.28
C GLU A 673 -18.52 18.93 -10.87
N CYS A 674 -17.27 18.97 -11.32
CA CYS A 674 -16.36 20.08 -11.09
C CYS A 674 -16.78 21.36 -11.82
N GLN A 675 -17.25 21.25 -13.07
CA GLN A 675 -17.79 22.38 -13.84
C GLN A 675 -19.09 22.92 -13.24
N ALA A 676 -19.90 22.08 -12.61
CA ALA A 676 -21.08 22.53 -11.85
C ALA A 676 -20.69 23.41 -10.64
N MET A 677 -19.45 23.31 -10.15
CA MET A 677 -18.87 24.22 -9.15
C MET A 677 -18.29 25.50 -9.76
N GLY A 678 -18.22 25.59 -11.10
CA GLY A 678 -17.69 26.72 -11.85
C GLY A 678 -16.23 26.59 -12.28
N ILE A 679 -15.59 25.44 -12.04
CA ILE A 679 -14.18 25.18 -12.39
C ILE A 679 -14.05 24.89 -13.89
N ARG A 680 -12.98 25.39 -14.54
CA ARG A 680 -12.68 25.09 -15.94
C ARG A 680 -11.77 23.87 -16.10
N PHE A 681 -11.79 23.26 -17.27
CA PHE A 681 -10.86 22.18 -17.62
C PHE A 681 -10.11 22.47 -18.91
N ALA A 682 -8.83 22.11 -18.92
CA ALA A 682 -8.02 22.02 -20.12
C ALA A 682 -7.55 20.58 -20.35
N LEU A 683 -7.53 20.15 -21.62
CA LEU A 683 -6.83 18.92 -22.01
C LEU A 683 -5.41 19.27 -22.45
N ASP A 684 -4.44 18.61 -21.82
CA ASP A 684 -3.01 18.85 -22.02
C ASP A 684 -2.35 17.80 -22.93
N ASP A 685 -1.19 18.16 -23.51
CA ASP A 685 -0.40 17.36 -24.46
C ASP A 685 -1.19 16.86 -25.69
N PHE A 686 -2.17 17.65 -26.15
CA PHE A 686 -3.11 17.20 -27.18
C PHE A 686 -2.42 17.01 -28.54
N GLY A 687 -2.54 15.80 -29.10
CA GLY A 687 -1.99 15.42 -30.41
C GLY A 687 -0.78 14.49 -30.36
N THR A 688 -0.24 14.21 -29.18
CA THR A 688 0.86 13.24 -28.98
C THR A 688 0.37 11.79 -28.88
N GLY A 689 -0.93 11.59 -28.66
CA GLY A 689 -1.59 10.27 -28.58
C GLY A 689 -2.50 9.92 -29.78
N TYR A 690 -2.97 8.67 -29.83
CA TYR A 690 -3.96 8.20 -30.81
C TYR A 690 -5.39 8.64 -30.42
N SER A 691 -5.67 9.93 -30.42
CA SER A 691 -7.02 10.43 -30.13
C SER A 691 -8.01 10.07 -31.23
N SER A 692 -9.04 9.29 -30.89
CA SER A 692 -10.23 9.21 -31.73
C SER A 692 -11.06 10.48 -31.51
N MET A 693 -11.44 11.18 -32.60
CA MET A 693 -12.30 12.37 -32.57
C MET A 693 -13.62 12.17 -31.79
N ALA A 694 -14.02 10.91 -31.57
CA ALA A 694 -15.14 10.53 -30.72
C ALA A 694 -14.94 10.82 -29.22
N TYR A 695 -13.70 10.86 -28.72
CA TYR A 695 -13.40 11.13 -27.31
C TYR A 695 -13.49 12.61 -26.97
N LEU A 696 -12.94 13.47 -27.81
CA LEU A 696 -13.05 14.91 -27.62
C LEU A 696 -14.51 15.37 -27.59
N LYS A 697 -15.38 14.76 -28.42
CA LYS A 697 -16.81 15.03 -28.40
C LYS A 697 -17.47 14.72 -27.03
N ARG A 698 -16.94 13.77 -26.27
CA ARG A 698 -17.52 13.28 -25.01
C ARG A 698 -16.98 13.99 -23.77
N LEU A 699 -15.73 14.45 -23.81
CA LEU A 699 -15.12 15.17 -22.68
C LEU A 699 -15.52 16.65 -22.72
N PRO A 700 -16.04 17.21 -21.62
CA PRO A 700 -16.54 18.58 -21.61
C PRO A 700 -15.42 19.63 -21.42
N ALA A 701 -14.19 19.39 -21.88
CA ALA A 701 -13.06 20.31 -21.70
C ALA A 701 -13.30 21.68 -22.34
N ASP A 702 -12.93 22.76 -21.66
CA ASP A 702 -13.12 24.15 -22.11
C ASP A 702 -12.00 24.59 -23.06
N VAL A 703 -10.77 24.14 -22.78
CA VAL A 703 -9.54 24.52 -23.47
C VAL A 703 -8.79 23.28 -23.98
N LEU A 704 -8.22 23.37 -25.17
CA LEU A 704 -7.25 22.40 -25.70
C LEU A 704 -5.86 23.04 -25.75
N LYS A 705 -4.88 22.39 -25.12
CA LYS A 705 -3.48 22.82 -25.14
C LYS A 705 -2.74 22.04 -26.23
N VAL A 706 -2.19 22.76 -27.20
CA VAL A 706 -1.37 22.16 -28.27
C VAL A 706 0.03 21.92 -27.71
N ASP A 707 0.47 20.67 -27.75
CA ASP A 707 1.76 20.24 -27.19
C ASP A 707 2.94 21.06 -27.76
N GLN A 708 3.88 21.40 -26.86
CA GLN A 708 5.06 22.20 -27.18
C GLN A 708 5.96 21.58 -28.26
N SER A 709 5.98 20.25 -28.41
CA SER A 709 6.81 19.56 -29.41
C SER A 709 6.43 19.93 -30.83
N PHE A 710 5.13 20.03 -31.12
CA PHE A 710 4.64 20.46 -32.43
C PHE A 710 4.86 21.96 -32.65
N VAL A 711 4.58 22.78 -31.62
CA VAL A 711 4.65 24.24 -31.74
C VAL A 711 6.10 24.72 -31.93
N ARG A 712 7.07 24.11 -31.25
CA ARG A 712 8.50 24.47 -31.40
C ARG A 712 9.03 24.24 -32.82
N ASN A 713 8.53 23.21 -33.48
CA ASN A 713 9.03 22.77 -34.78
C ASN A 713 8.20 23.30 -35.95
N MET A 714 7.00 23.86 -35.72
CA MET A 714 6.07 24.25 -36.79
C MET A 714 6.62 25.30 -37.79
N LEU A 715 7.70 26.00 -37.44
CA LEU A 715 8.36 26.96 -38.34
C LEU A 715 9.29 26.28 -39.36
N VAL A 716 9.75 25.06 -39.07
CA VAL A 716 10.75 24.34 -39.88
C VAL A 716 10.21 23.00 -40.40
N ASP A 717 9.31 22.35 -39.67
CA ASP A 717 8.66 21.10 -40.05
C ASP A 717 7.22 21.35 -40.49
N ARG A 718 6.90 20.88 -41.70
CA ARG A 718 5.56 20.99 -42.29
C ARG A 718 4.56 20.05 -41.66
N ASP A 719 4.98 18.88 -41.21
CA ASP A 719 4.07 17.92 -40.59
C ASP A 719 3.61 18.42 -39.23
N ASP A 720 4.52 18.99 -38.43
CA ASP A 720 4.17 19.65 -37.16
C ASP A 720 3.28 20.88 -37.39
N LEU A 721 3.53 21.67 -38.44
CA LEU A 721 2.63 22.76 -38.83
C LEU A 721 1.21 22.26 -39.19
N HIS A 722 1.10 21.16 -39.95
CA HIS A 722 -0.19 20.57 -40.27
C HIS A 722 -0.90 20.03 -39.02
N LEU A 723 -0.17 19.44 -38.07
CA LEU A 723 -0.73 18.97 -36.79
C LEU A 723 -1.27 20.14 -35.96
N VAL A 724 -0.50 21.22 -35.78
CA VAL A 724 -0.96 22.43 -35.10
C VAL A 724 -2.22 22.98 -35.77
N SER A 725 -2.22 23.10 -37.11
CA SER A 725 -3.39 23.58 -37.85
C SER A 725 -4.61 22.67 -37.69
N ALA A 726 -4.41 21.35 -37.64
CA ALA A 726 -5.48 20.38 -37.45
C ALA A 726 -6.09 20.51 -36.06
N VAL A 727 -5.27 20.62 -35.01
CA VAL A 727 -5.74 20.81 -33.62
C VAL A 727 -6.51 22.12 -33.48
N VAL A 728 -6.01 23.23 -34.04
CA VAL A 728 -6.71 24.53 -34.04
C VAL A 728 -8.05 24.46 -34.77
N GLY A 729 -8.09 23.80 -35.93
CA GLY A 729 -9.33 23.59 -36.68
C GLY A 729 -10.34 22.75 -35.90
N LEU A 730 -9.86 21.73 -35.19
CA LEU A 730 -10.68 20.81 -34.42
C LEU A 730 -11.25 21.50 -33.16
N ALA A 731 -10.44 22.29 -32.44
CA ALA A 731 -10.91 23.14 -31.34
C ALA A 731 -12.05 24.07 -31.79
N ARG A 732 -11.88 24.73 -32.95
CA ARG A 732 -12.89 25.61 -33.55
C ARG A 732 -14.17 24.85 -33.89
N ALA A 733 -14.07 23.66 -34.49
CA ALA A 733 -15.22 22.85 -34.87
C ALA A 733 -16.06 22.40 -33.66
N PHE A 734 -15.42 22.18 -32.49
CA PHE A 734 -16.09 21.82 -31.24
C PHE A 734 -16.38 23.03 -30.32
N ASN A 735 -16.19 24.25 -30.81
CA ASN A 735 -16.37 25.50 -30.07
C ASN A 735 -15.61 25.51 -28.72
N ARG A 736 -14.34 25.06 -28.75
CA ARG A 736 -13.42 25.06 -27.62
C ARG A 736 -12.33 26.12 -27.82
N SER A 737 -11.82 26.67 -26.72
CA SER A 737 -10.64 27.52 -26.77
C SER A 737 -9.41 26.67 -27.06
N VAL A 738 -8.43 27.24 -27.76
CA VAL A 738 -7.14 26.59 -28.02
C VAL A 738 -6.02 27.50 -27.53
N ILE A 739 -5.02 26.91 -26.89
CA ILE A 739 -3.80 27.58 -26.44
C ILE A 739 -2.60 26.80 -26.95
N ALA A 740 -1.62 27.49 -27.52
CA ALA A 740 -0.38 26.88 -27.97
C ALA A 740 0.71 26.97 -26.89
N GLU A 741 1.33 25.84 -26.59
CA GLU A 741 2.46 25.77 -25.67
C GLU A 741 3.80 25.83 -26.39
N GLY A 742 4.87 26.21 -25.71
CA GLY A 742 6.20 26.19 -26.31
C GLY A 742 6.44 27.30 -27.34
N VAL A 743 5.76 28.44 -27.23
CA VAL A 743 6.06 29.62 -28.06
C VAL A 743 7.41 30.21 -27.64
N GLU A 744 8.45 29.98 -28.44
CA GLU A 744 9.82 30.42 -28.13
C GLU A 744 10.24 31.74 -28.77
N THR A 745 9.55 32.14 -29.85
CA THR A 745 9.93 33.33 -30.65
C THR A 745 8.70 34.11 -31.09
N ALA A 746 8.89 35.38 -31.44
CA ALA A 746 7.81 36.21 -31.97
C ALA A 746 7.22 35.63 -33.28
N ALA A 747 8.04 34.94 -34.08
CA ALA A 747 7.61 34.28 -35.32
C ALA A 747 6.61 33.14 -35.05
N HIS A 748 6.79 32.35 -33.98
CA HIS A 748 5.82 31.34 -33.56
C HIS A 748 4.45 31.96 -33.33
N GLY A 749 4.39 33.02 -32.51
CA GLY A 749 3.12 33.70 -32.21
C GLY A 749 2.47 34.34 -33.43
N ALA A 750 3.26 34.95 -34.33
CA ALA A 750 2.75 35.52 -35.58
C ALA A 750 2.05 34.46 -36.46
N LEU A 751 2.64 33.26 -36.59
CA LEU A 751 2.03 32.18 -37.36
C LEU A 751 0.79 31.60 -36.67
N LEU A 752 0.83 31.41 -35.34
CA LEU A 752 -0.32 30.92 -34.56
C LEU A 752 -1.55 31.84 -34.67
N ILE A 753 -1.35 33.16 -34.58
CA ILE A 753 -2.40 34.17 -34.78
C ILE A 753 -3.07 33.99 -36.14
N ARG A 754 -2.29 33.69 -37.18
CA ARG A 754 -2.81 33.47 -38.55
C ARG A 754 -3.50 32.13 -38.72
N LEU A 755 -3.11 31.10 -37.99
CA LEU A 755 -3.85 29.83 -37.91
C LEU A 755 -5.17 30.00 -37.11
N GLY A 756 -5.28 31.11 -36.36
CA GLY A 756 -6.43 31.46 -35.53
C GLY A 756 -6.35 30.87 -34.13
N CYS A 757 -5.13 30.68 -33.62
CA CYS A 757 -4.81 30.43 -32.22
C CYS A 757 -4.25 31.73 -31.61
N ASP A 758 -5.07 32.44 -30.84
CA ASP A 758 -4.68 33.73 -30.26
C ASP A 758 -4.04 33.60 -28.87
N LEU A 759 -4.27 32.48 -28.16
CA LEU A 759 -3.73 32.24 -26.83
C LEU A 759 -2.43 31.45 -26.91
N ALA A 760 -1.42 31.86 -26.15
CA ALA A 760 -0.16 31.16 -26.09
C ALA A 760 0.52 31.21 -24.73
N GLN A 761 1.41 30.25 -24.52
CA GLN A 761 2.41 30.23 -23.47
C GLN A 761 3.74 29.68 -23.97
N GLY A 762 4.84 30.12 -23.37
CA GLY A 762 6.17 29.68 -23.75
C GLY A 762 7.27 30.66 -23.36
N TYR A 763 8.53 30.24 -23.54
CA TYR A 763 9.70 31.01 -23.10
C TYR A 763 9.94 32.30 -23.89
N GLY A 764 9.38 32.41 -25.10
CA GLY A 764 9.39 33.66 -25.87
C GLY A 764 8.47 34.74 -25.29
N ILE A 765 7.54 34.37 -24.40
CA ILE A 765 6.71 35.29 -23.62
C ILE A 765 7.38 35.55 -22.28
N ALA A 766 7.55 34.50 -21.48
CA ALA A 766 8.27 34.53 -20.22
C ALA A 766 8.60 33.11 -19.74
N ARG A 767 9.70 33.00 -19.01
CA ARG A 767 9.99 31.79 -18.21
C ARG A 767 9.08 31.77 -16.98
N PRO A 768 8.77 30.58 -16.43
CA PRO A 768 8.06 30.46 -15.16
C PRO A 768 8.80 31.25 -14.07
N MET A 769 8.07 32.04 -13.28
CA MET A 769 8.62 32.92 -12.25
C MET A 769 7.91 32.76 -10.91
N PRO A 770 8.56 33.09 -9.78
CA PRO A 770 7.89 33.20 -8.48
C PRO A 770 6.69 34.16 -8.53
N ALA A 771 5.71 33.96 -7.66
CA ALA A 771 4.48 34.76 -7.68
C ALA A 771 4.71 36.27 -7.44
N GLU A 772 5.71 36.60 -6.63
CA GLU A 772 6.14 37.97 -6.32
C GLU A 772 6.58 38.75 -7.58
N ASP A 773 7.17 38.07 -8.56
CA ASP A 773 7.65 38.70 -9.80
C ASP A 773 6.54 38.91 -10.84
N VAL A 774 5.41 38.21 -10.69
CA VAL A 774 4.35 38.15 -11.72
C VAL A 774 3.69 39.52 -11.94
N LEU A 775 3.40 40.27 -10.87
CA LEU A 775 2.72 41.56 -10.98
C LEU A 775 3.58 42.60 -11.70
N ASP A 776 4.87 42.64 -11.38
CA ASP A 776 5.84 43.55 -12.00
C ASP A 776 6.07 43.18 -13.46
N TRP A 777 6.25 41.89 -13.76
CA TRP A 777 6.35 41.41 -15.13
C TRP A 777 5.10 41.76 -15.96
N ALA A 778 3.91 41.53 -15.41
CA ALA A 778 2.65 41.78 -16.11
C ALA A 778 2.42 43.28 -16.36
N ALA A 779 2.91 44.16 -15.49
CA ALA A 779 2.84 45.61 -15.69
C ALA A 779 3.77 46.08 -16.82
N GLY A 780 4.90 45.40 -17.03
CA GLY A 780 5.87 45.70 -18.10
C GLY A 780 5.65 44.94 -19.40
N PHE A 781 4.65 44.06 -19.49
CA PHE A 781 4.42 43.24 -20.68
C PHE A 781 3.95 44.08 -21.88
N VAL A 782 4.65 43.96 -23.00
CA VAL A 782 4.32 44.63 -24.27
C VAL A 782 4.21 43.59 -25.38
N LYS A 783 3.18 43.73 -26.21
CA LYS A 783 2.94 42.90 -27.39
C LYS A 783 4.11 43.01 -28.38
N ALA A 784 4.57 41.87 -28.91
CA ALA A 784 5.63 41.88 -29.92
C ALA A 784 5.16 42.50 -31.25
N PRO A 785 5.98 43.33 -31.94
CA PRO A 785 5.58 43.97 -33.20
C PRO A 785 5.13 42.97 -34.28
N ALA A 786 5.80 41.82 -34.40
CA ALA A 786 5.41 40.78 -35.35
C ALA A 786 4.00 40.20 -35.11
N TRP A 787 3.51 40.23 -33.87
CA TRP A 787 2.13 39.82 -33.53
C TRP A 787 1.13 40.90 -33.92
N GLU A 788 1.55 42.17 -33.91
CA GLU A 788 0.73 43.29 -34.35
C GLU A 788 0.52 43.23 -35.86
N ASP A 789 1.60 43.07 -36.62
CA ASP A 789 1.56 42.87 -38.07
C ASP A 789 0.70 41.66 -38.45
N ALA A 790 0.91 40.52 -37.78
CA ALA A 790 0.12 39.31 -38.03
C ALA A 790 -1.36 39.47 -37.66
N SER A 791 -1.69 40.28 -36.64
CA SER A 791 -3.07 40.49 -36.22
C SER A 791 -3.91 41.32 -37.20
N LEU A 792 -3.24 42.14 -38.04
CA LEU A 792 -3.87 42.92 -39.11
C LEU A 792 -4.19 42.09 -40.35
N LEU A 793 -3.59 40.90 -40.46
CA LEU A 793 -3.78 39.99 -41.58
C LEU A 793 -4.91 38.99 -41.29
N GLY A 794 -5.67 38.63 -42.33
CA GLY A 794 -6.71 37.61 -42.23
C GLY A 794 -6.15 36.21 -41.91
N PRO A 795 -6.98 35.29 -41.38
CA PRO A 795 -6.55 33.93 -41.09
C PRO A 795 -6.13 33.18 -42.36
N LEU A 796 -5.16 32.29 -42.23
CA LEU A 796 -4.69 31.40 -43.29
C LEU A 796 -5.81 30.42 -43.68
N THR A 797 -6.23 30.46 -44.94
CA THR A 797 -7.27 29.55 -45.48
C THR A 797 -6.71 28.43 -46.34
N ASP A 798 -5.53 28.62 -46.97
CA ASP A 798 -4.81 27.55 -47.66
C ASP A 798 -3.32 27.52 -47.28
N LEU A 799 -2.92 26.50 -46.52
CA LEU A 799 -1.53 26.30 -46.11
C LEU A 799 -0.57 26.11 -47.31
N ARG A 800 -1.03 25.64 -48.47
CA ARG A 800 -0.16 25.43 -49.65
C ARG A 800 0.05 26.69 -50.47
N GLY A 801 -0.99 27.52 -50.65
CA GLY A 801 -0.93 28.76 -51.43
C GLY A 801 -0.38 29.96 -50.66
N ASP A 802 -0.79 30.13 -49.40
CA ASP A 802 -0.58 31.37 -48.66
C ASP A 802 0.81 31.47 -47.99
N LEU A 803 1.48 30.34 -47.74
CA LEU A 803 2.86 30.34 -47.20
C LEU A 803 3.88 30.95 -48.17
N ARG A 804 3.61 30.95 -49.49
CA ARG A 804 4.48 31.63 -50.48
C ARG A 804 4.34 33.15 -50.48
N SER A 805 3.23 33.68 -49.98
CA SER A 805 3.01 35.13 -49.83
C SER A 805 3.64 35.69 -48.54
N PHE A 806 3.99 34.79 -47.62
CA PHE A 806 4.60 35.12 -46.34
C PHE A 806 6.11 35.03 -46.49
N ASN A 807 6.75 36.16 -46.77
CA ASN A 807 8.20 36.31 -46.81
C ASN A 807 8.77 36.23 -45.37
N LEU A 808 8.66 35.06 -44.74
CA LEU A 808 9.56 34.64 -43.67
C LEU A 808 10.75 34.02 -44.38
N ASP A 809 11.75 34.84 -44.72
CA ASP A 809 13.08 34.39 -45.13
C ASP A 809 13.73 33.66 -43.95
N VAL A 810 13.33 32.41 -43.72
CA VAL A 810 14.10 31.42 -42.99
C VAL A 810 14.51 30.39 -44.03
N ASN A 811 15.79 30.47 -44.43
CA ASN A 811 16.45 29.61 -45.41
C ASN A 811 15.98 28.15 -45.32
N LEU A 812 15.09 27.75 -46.23
CA LEU A 812 14.83 26.36 -46.57
C LEU A 812 15.77 25.97 -47.72
N SER A 813 17.04 25.75 -47.40
CA SER A 813 18.05 25.33 -48.38
C SER A 813 19.01 24.28 -47.82
N THR A 814 18.61 23.01 -48.02
CA THR A 814 19.42 21.79 -48.26
C THR A 814 20.44 21.29 -47.21
N PRO A 815 20.63 19.95 -47.11
CA PRO A 815 21.34 19.31 -46.00
C PRO A 815 22.85 19.25 -46.22
N ALA A 816 23.60 19.33 -45.11
CA ALA A 816 24.95 18.79 -44.94
C ALA A 816 25.09 18.23 -43.53
#